data_AF-A0A3A6TPW7-F1
#
_entry.id   AF-A0A3A6TPW7-F1
#
_cell.length_a   1.000
_cell.length_b   1.000
_cell.length_c   1.000
_cell.angle_alpha   90.00
_cell.angle_beta   90.00
_cell.angle_gamma   90.00
#
_symmetry.space_group_name_H-M   'P 1'
#
loop_
_entity.id
_entity.type
_entity.pdbx_description
1 polymer ?
#
loop_
_entity_poly.entity_id
_entity_poly.type
_entity_poly.pdbx_seq_one_letter_code
_entity_poly.pdbx_strand_id
1 'polypeptide(L)'
;MKTNLLGHNTRSFLCLLLLITFVSTTASLQAKTKDTIQVGTWKNKDEDGDGVLDEHDDYPFNPNKSSFPLIKEKEFNNNLTVANDAGQVPFISTGSFELDIDIDDYKFIVTQDDIESRIPFHFIVLSENSTLSPRISVLNANGKGELAATADGNLKNVGLIKNSRLFFPEKAGIYHLTVGNRNNKADPNLTYRVLAIKDTDMDGIPDEKEKALGSHYEIQDTDGDEIFDGNEFFIHQNITTIIADVDSDGIPNWLDKDTDGDSILDLREGLVNQDFDIIPSFADFDSDDDGINDIDEASAGRLYIDKDRDGALNYQDIDDDGDGVINTYDNDDKQSIKFNKKVKLYNVNTTVGEMDLTNKVKPFYPTKLFFSGEHSRDAVKLSDGAVLVLRKFGSQPSTINIKLKPFEDSRRNLEFVVPNYQKIDSGGNKISLSLVTDGKKTNDIHLTLIHHRGPLLSEVKPDVNIIGKQAFIEGINFTGDLKVKLNDFEIIPEIVSRTSASFIIPKRARSGLLSISNEYGVSNDVDFTVGDEIKISTSIPPSFLSIDGGVFIRDNEFSSVSDLKETSIPIVRERYNFVSAYSNSPLAEIFQSILTENDNAIVFDMDSTAEAVLMNGFVERYPLETFINIRKFLATNDDYIHYKKYVKDGLEHNIDFLSVANDELYKKVVFIQSQIRNELNSRRLVR
;
A
#
# COMPACT_ATOMS: atom_id res chain seq x y z
N MET A 1 -41.72 -52.29 -49.96
CA MET A 1 -42.07 -53.21 -51.08
C MET A 1 -42.58 -52.36 -52.23
N LYS A 2 -42.08 -52.64 -53.45
CA LYS A 2 -42.46 -52.09 -54.77
C LYS A 2 -43.99 -51.89 -54.88
N THR A 3 -44.55 -50.88 -55.58
CA THR A 3 -44.33 -50.48 -56.98
C THR A 3 -45.22 -49.26 -57.28
N ASN A 4 -44.71 -48.32 -58.09
CA ASN A 4 -45.50 -47.37 -58.89
C ASN A 4 -46.22 -48.10 -60.03
N LEU A 5 -47.41 -47.63 -60.44
CA LEU A 5 -47.69 -47.04 -61.77
C LEU A 5 -49.19 -46.93 -62.12
N LEU A 6 -49.46 -45.94 -63.00
CA LEU A 6 -50.65 -45.69 -63.83
C LEU A 6 -51.80 -44.94 -63.14
N GLY A 7 -52.40 -43.89 -63.70
CA GLY A 7 -52.27 -43.27 -65.02
C GLY A 7 -53.53 -42.44 -65.34
N HIS A 8 -53.35 -41.35 -66.08
CA HIS A 8 -54.32 -40.62 -66.92
C HIS A 8 -55.71 -40.21 -66.39
N ASN A 9 -56.02 -38.90 -66.43
CA ASN A 9 -56.88 -38.36 -67.50
C ASN A 9 -56.96 -36.82 -67.57
N THR A 10 -57.00 -36.36 -68.80
CA THR A 10 -57.06 -35.00 -69.34
C THR A 10 -58.49 -34.46 -69.47
N ARG A 11 -58.66 -33.12 -69.44
CA ARG A 11 -59.57 -32.29 -70.30
C ARG A 11 -59.30 -30.80 -70.00
N SER A 12 -58.65 -30.03 -70.88
CA SER A 12 -59.23 -29.32 -72.06
C SER A 12 -60.28 -28.29 -71.61
N PHE A 13 -60.36 -27.01 -71.99
CA PHE A 13 -59.68 -26.09 -72.92
C PHE A 13 -60.57 -24.82 -72.81
N LEU A 14 -60.06 -23.58 -72.75
CA LEU A 14 -60.57 -22.54 -73.64
C LEU A 14 -59.61 -21.35 -73.70
N CYS A 15 -59.32 -21.00 -74.94
CA CYS A 15 -58.41 -20.00 -75.43
C CYS A 15 -59.21 -18.75 -75.78
N LEU A 16 -58.70 -17.54 -75.48
CA LEU A 16 -58.90 -16.41 -76.37
C LEU A 16 -57.72 -15.44 -76.27
N LEU A 17 -57.12 -15.20 -77.43
CA LEU A 17 -55.99 -14.33 -77.71
C LEU A 17 -56.54 -13.17 -78.55
N LEU A 18 -56.19 -11.91 -78.25
CA LEU A 18 -55.48 -11.00 -79.17
C LEU A 18 -55.48 -9.52 -78.70
N LEU A 19 -54.25 -8.98 -78.68
CA LEU A 19 -53.77 -7.65 -79.13
C LEU A 19 -54.39 -6.35 -78.59
N ILE A 20 -53.53 -5.46 -78.03
CA ILE A 20 -53.10 -4.18 -78.64
C ILE A 20 -51.93 -3.58 -77.81
N THR A 21 -51.02 -2.90 -78.51
CA THR A 21 -49.68 -2.40 -78.15
C THR A 21 -49.60 -1.05 -77.42
N PHE A 22 -48.53 -0.92 -76.60
CA PHE A 22 -47.71 0.26 -76.22
C PHE A 22 -48.36 1.48 -75.53
N VAL A 23 -47.96 1.73 -74.26
CA VAL A 23 -47.36 3.00 -73.81
C VAL A 23 -46.35 2.70 -72.70
N SER A 24 -45.11 3.13 -72.90
CA SER A 24 -44.05 3.20 -71.90
C SER A 24 -44.28 4.38 -70.95
N THR A 25 -44.53 4.09 -69.67
CA THR A 25 -44.34 5.05 -68.57
C THR A 25 -43.52 4.38 -67.47
N THR A 26 -42.32 4.90 -67.27
CA THR A 26 -41.43 4.61 -66.15
C THR A 26 -42.10 5.05 -64.86
N ALA A 27 -42.56 4.10 -64.05
CA ALA A 27 -42.78 4.29 -62.63
C ALA A 27 -41.77 3.37 -61.93
N SER A 28 -40.74 3.97 -61.35
CA SER A 28 -39.81 3.29 -60.45
C SER A 28 -40.59 2.83 -59.21
N LEU A 29 -41.02 1.57 -59.21
CA LEU A 29 -41.24 0.89 -57.94
C LEU A 29 -39.85 0.64 -57.35
N GLN A 30 -39.45 1.48 -56.39
CA GLN A 30 -38.53 1.03 -55.35
C GLN A 30 -39.21 -0.13 -54.65
N ALA A 31 -38.76 -1.34 -54.97
CA ALA A 31 -38.97 -2.47 -54.09
C ALA A 31 -38.36 -2.09 -52.74
N LYS A 32 -39.18 -1.93 -51.70
CA LYS A 32 -38.68 -2.08 -50.33
C LYS A 32 -38.14 -3.51 -50.25
N THR A 33 -36.82 -3.66 -50.25
CA THR A 33 -36.18 -4.87 -49.77
C THR A 33 -36.71 -5.10 -48.37
N LYS A 34 -37.37 -6.24 -48.20
CA LYS A 34 -37.78 -6.75 -46.91
C LYS A 34 -36.49 -7.32 -46.34
N ASP A 35 -35.89 -6.64 -45.36
CA ASP A 35 -34.70 -7.12 -44.67
C ASP A 35 -34.98 -8.54 -44.17
N THR A 36 -34.28 -9.50 -44.77
CA THR A 36 -34.15 -10.84 -44.21
C THR A 36 -33.41 -10.68 -42.90
N ILE A 37 -34.05 -11.07 -41.80
CA ILE A 37 -33.38 -11.23 -40.50
C ILE A 37 -32.21 -12.18 -40.75
N GLN A 38 -30.99 -11.65 -40.84
CA GLN A 38 -29.79 -12.48 -40.79
C GLN A 38 -29.72 -12.96 -39.33
N VAL A 39 -30.11 -14.22 -39.12
CA VAL A 39 -29.85 -14.92 -37.87
C VAL A 39 -28.46 -15.50 -38.03
N GLY A 40 -27.48 -14.97 -37.31
CA GLY A 40 -26.13 -15.53 -37.27
C GLY A 40 -26.13 -16.87 -36.53
N THR A 41 -25.07 -17.64 -36.73
CA THR A 41 -24.87 -18.92 -36.04
C THR A 41 -23.38 -19.13 -35.87
N TRP A 42 -22.89 -19.69 -34.76
CA TRP A 42 -21.47 -20.07 -34.59
C TRP A 42 -20.81 -20.84 -35.75
N LYS A 43 -21.60 -21.60 -36.52
CA LYS A 43 -21.11 -22.37 -37.69
C LYS A 43 -20.81 -21.49 -38.90
N ASN A 44 -21.51 -20.37 -39.01
CA ASN A 44 -21.12 -19.29 -39.89
C ASN A 44 -20.11 -18.44 -39.12
N LYS A 45 -19.03 -18.06 -39.79
CA LYS A 45 -17.86 -17.46 -39.12
C LYS A 45 -17.51 -16.10 -39.71
N ASP A 46 -18.36 -15.59 -40.60
CA ASP A 46 -18.18 -14.34 -41.34
C ASP A 46 -19.55 -13.97 -41.92
N GLU A 47 -20.39 -13.30 -41.12
CA GLU A 47 -21.78 -12.98 -41.46
C GLU A 47 -21.96 -12.04 -42.65
N ASP A 48 -21.02 -11.12 -42.85
CA ASP A 48 -21.07 -10.10 -43.90
C ASP A 48 -20.11 -10.34 -45.07
N GLY A 49 -19.19 -11.30 -44.94
CA GLY A 49 -18.26 -11.72 -45.98
C GLY A 49 -17.08 -10.77 -46.16
N ASP A 50 -16.73 -9.95 -45.16
CA ASP A 50 -15.58 -9.03 -45.22
C ASP A 50 -14.23 -9.73 -44.98
N GLY A 51 -14.26 -10.99 -44.51
CA GLY A 51 -13.11 -11.84 -44.25
C GLY A 51 -12.52 -11.70 -42.84
N VAL A 52 -13.12 -10.91 -41.97
CA VAL A 52 -12.88 -10.90 -40.52
C VAL A 52 -13.85 -11.88 -39.88
N LEU A 53 -13.36 -12.74 -38.99
CA LEU A 53 -14.23 -13.71 -38.35
C LEU A 53 -15.15 -13.02 -37.34
N ASP A 54 -16.38 -13.52 -37.16
CA ASP A 54 -17.40 -12.89 -36.32
C ASP A 54 -16.92 -12.69 -34.87
N GLU A 55 -16.15 -13.62 -34.30
CA GLU A 55 -15.50 -13.49 -32.99
C GLU A 55 -14.54 -12.29 -32.90
N HIS A 56 -13.93 -11.88 -34.00
CA HIS A 56 -12.97 -10.78 -34.11
C HIS A 56 -13.52 -9.52 -34.79
N ASP A 57 -14.77 -9.56 -35.26
CA ASP A 57 -15.41 -8.44 -35.94
C ASP A 57 -16.32 -7.65 -35.00
N ASP A 58 -15.99 -6.40 -34.71
CA ASP A 58 -16.85 -5.53 -33.88
C ASP A 58 -18.22 -5.19 -34.54
N TYR A 59 -18.40 -5.47 -35.84
CA TYR A 59 -19.62 -5.24 -36.61
C TYR A 59 -19.88 -6.38 -37.63
N PRO A 60 -20.21 -7.59 -37.17
CA PRO A 60 -20.28 -8.81 -38.00
C PRO A 60 -21.33 -8.77 -39.15
N PHE A 61 -22.21 -7.77 -39.15
CA PHE A 61 -23.23 -7.57 -40.20
C PHE A 61 -22.97 -6.35 -41.10
N ASN A 62 -21.78 -5.74 -41.06
CA ASN A 62 -21.46 -4.54 -41.83
C ASN A 62 -20.12 -4.66 -42.60
N PRO A 63 -20.17 -5.01 -43.90
CA PRO A 63 -18.97 -5.38 -44.66
C PRO A 63 -18.03 -4.22 -45.00
N ASN A 64 -18.32 -3.01 -44.49
CA ASN A 64 -17.50 -1.81 -44.67
C ASN A 64 -16.79 -1.38 -43.39
N LYS A 65 -17.00 -2.08 -42.27
CA LYS A 65 -16.45 -1.68 -40.97
C LYS A 65 -16.35 -2.92 -40.08
N SER A 66 -15.16 -3.24 -39.58
CA SER A 66 -14.97 -4.40 -38.70
C SER A 66 -14.32 -4.10 -37.35
N SER A 67 -14.17 -2.82 -37.00
CA SER A 67 -13.62 -2.41 -35.70
C SER A 67 -14.28 -1.15 -35.15
N PHE A 68 -14.47 -1.10 -33.83
CA PHE A 68 -14.88 0.10 -33.11
C PHE A 68 -13.80 1.18 -33.23
N PRO A 69 -14.18 2.48 -33.16
CA PRO A 69 -13.21 3.56 -33.08
C PRO A 69 -12.24 3.36 -31.90
N LEU A 70 -10.94 3.31 -32.18
CA LEU A 70 -9.89 3.20 -31.17
C LEU A 70 -9.37 4.58 -30.76
N ILE A 71 -9.50 4.90 -29.47
CA ILE A 71 -9.04 6.13 -28.85
C ILE A 71 -7.81 5.82 -28.01
N LYS A 72 -6.64 6.22 -28.51
CA LYS A 72 -5.40 6.16 -27.73
C LYS A 72 -5.30 7.41 -26.88
N GLU A 73 -5.09 7.19 -25.59
CA GLU A 73 -4.78 8.25 -24.64
C GLU A 73 -3.65 9.16 -25.12
N LYS A 74 -3.79 10.45 -24.81
CA LYS A 74 -2.74 11.45 -24.91
C LYS A 74 -2.72 12.33 -23.66
N GLU A 75 -1.60 12.26 -22.96
CA GLU A 75 -1.30 13.16 -21.85
C GLU A 75 -1.16 14.62 -22.32
N PHE A 76 -1.60 15.63 -21.56
CA PHE A 76 -2.24 15.57 -20.24
C PHE A 76 -3.77 15.53 -20.31
N ASN A 77 -4.42 14.60 -19.61
CA ASN A 77 -5.88 14.39 -19.64
C ASN A 77 -6.55 14.21 -18.27
N ASN A 78 -5.91 14.64 -17.19
CA ASN A 78 -6.37 14.43 -15.80
C ASN A 78 -7.39 15.47 -15.32
N ASN A 79 -8.02 16.15 -16.28
CA ASN A 79 -9.19 16.97 -16.02
C ASN A 79 -10.09 17.08 -17.25
N LEU A 80 -11.37 17.32 -16.98
CA LEU A 80 -12.46 17.34 -17.96
C LEU A 80 -12.26 18.31 -19.14
N THR A 81 -11.46 19.38 -18.98
CA THR A 81 -11.30 20.40 -20.04
C THR A 81 -10.33 19.98 -21.14
N VAL A 82 -9.48 18.98 -20.86
CA VAL A 82 -8.47 18.43 -21.80
C VAL A 82 -8.68 16.94 -22.05
N ALA A 83 -9.86 16.41 -21.73
CA ALA A 83 -10.22 15.01 -21.95
C ALA A 83 -10.08 14.56 -23.41
N ASN A 84 -9.69 13.30 -23.61
CA ASN A 84 -9.61 12.67 -24.92
C ASN A 84 -11.02 12.57 -25.53
N ASP A 85 -11.16 12.93 -26.81
CA ASP A 85 -12.47 12.88 -27.48
C ASP A 85 -12.76 11.46 -27.99
N ALA A 86 -13.75 10.81 -27.40
CA ALA A 86 -14.16 9.45 -27.74
C ALA A 86 -15.38 9.38 -28.67
N GLY A 87 -16.07 10.49 -28.92
CA GLY A 87 -17.21 10.53 -29.82
C GLY A 87 -18.47 9.87 -29.23
N GLN A 88 -19.02 8.85 -29.89
CA GLN A 88 -20.25 8.14 -29.48
C GLN A 88 -19.95 6.67 -29.18
N VAL A 89 -20.72 6.07 -28.28
CA VAL A 89 -20.69 4.63 -28.01
C VAL A 89 -21.31 3.87 -29.20
N PRO A 90 -20.67 2.81 -29.73
CA PRO A 90 -19.53 2.10 -29.17
C PRO A 90 -18.16 2.67 -29.58
N PHE A 91 -17.19 2.56 -28.65
CA PHE A 91 -15.78 2.88 -28.89
C PHE A 91 -14.87 2.03 -28.00
N ILE A 92 -13.59 2.04 -28.35
CA ILE A 92 -12.53 1.45 -27.56
C ILE A 92 -11.61 2.56 -27.09
N SER A 93 -11.16 2.54 -25.84
CA SER A 93 -10.03 3.35 -25.41
C SER A 93 -8.88 2.54 -24.82
N THR A 94 -7.66 3.06 -24.91
CA THR A 94 -6.46 2.42 -24.33
C THR A 94 -5.57 3.49 -23.72
N GLY A 95 -5.01 3.19 -22.55
CA GLY A 95 -4.17 4.13 -21.80
C GLY A 95 -3.21 3.45 -20.81
N SER A 96 -2.47 4.26 -20.08
CA SER A 96 -1.49 3.85 -19.06
C SER A 96 -1.28 4.94 -18.01
N PHE A 97 -0.95 4.56 -16.77
CA PHE A 97 -0.78 5.53 -15.68
C PHE A 97 0.67 6.03 -15.57
N GLU A 98 1.06 7.03 -16.37
CA GLU A 98 2.42 7.56 -16.44
C GLU A 98 2.79 8.50 -15.27
N LEU A 99 1.79 9.01 -14.53
CA LEU A 99 1.97 10.02 -13.47
C LEU A 99 1.54 9.52 -12.07
N ASP A 100 2.07 10.18 -11.03
CA ASP A 100 1.54 10.00 -9.67
C ASP A 100 0.18 10.72 -9.60
N ILE A 101 -0.85 10.02 -9.12
CA ILE A 101 -2.26 10.49 -9.17
C ILE A 101 -2.68 10.78 -10.62
N ASP A 102 -2.73 9.70 -11.40
CA ASP A 102 -3.14 9.74 -12.78
C ASP A 102 -4.61 9.39 -12.97
N ILE A 103 -5.31 10.19 -13.78
CA ILE A 103 -6.74 10.02 -14.09
C ILE A 103 -6.90 10.33 -15.57
N ASP A 104 -7.59 9.44 -16.27
CA ASP A 104 -7.64 9.49 -17.70
C ASP A 104 -9.09 9.76 -18.12
N ASP A 105 -9.36 10.97 -18.59
CA ASP A 105 -10.70 11.38 -18.95
C ASP A 105 -10.98 11.18 -20.45
N TYR A 106 -12.09 10.49 -20.77
CA TYR A 106 -12.61 10.28 -22.12
C TYR A 106 -13.99 10.91 -22.27
N LYS A 107 -14.11 11.92 -23.12
CA LYS A 107 -15.35 12.64 -23.40
C LYS A 107 -16.16 11.91 -24.47
N PHE A 108 -17.42 11.58 -24.16
CA PHE A 108 -18.36 10.95 -25.11
C PHE A 108 -19.72 11.66 -25.13
N ILE A 109 -20.51 11.36 -26.16
CA ILE A 109 -21.80 11.99 -26.44
C ILE A 109 -22.91 10.95 -26.31
N VAL A 110 -23.95 11.30 -25.55
CA VAL A 110 -25.23 10.60 -25.51
C VAL A 110 -26.22 11.34 -26.42
N THR A 111 -26.82 10.62 -27.35
CA THR A 111 -27.83 11.15 -28.28
C THR A 111 -29.25 10.93 -27.77
N GLN A 112 -30.24 11.52 -28.44
CA GLN A 112 -31.64 11.27 -28.12
C GLN A 112 -32.05 9.83 -28.47
N ASP A 113 -31.49 9.27 -29.55
CA ASP A 113 -31.76 7.90 -29.99
C ASP A 113 -31.26 6.87 -28.96
N ASP A 114 -30.13 7.14 -28.28
CA ASP A 114 -29.60 6.29 -27.21
C ASP A 114 -30.54 6.19 -26.00
N ILE A 115 -31.30 7.26 -25.72
CA ILE A 115 -32.28 7.29 -24.63
C ILE A 115 -33.56 6.56 -25.06
N GLU A 116 -33.95 6.72 -26.32
CA GLU A 116 -35.15 6.12 -26.87
C GLU A 116 -35.02 4.61 -27.06
N SER A 117 -33.82 4.10 -27.37
CA SER A 117 -33.54 2.67 -27.45
C SER A 117 -33.66 1.96 -26.10
N ARG A 118 -33.38 2.68 -25.00
CA ARG A 118 -33.31 2.14 -23.62
C ARG A 118 -32.25 1.05 -23.42
N ILE A 119 -31.26 0.97 -24.31
CA ILE A 119 -30.13 0.06 -24.19
C ILE A 119 -29.07 0.75 -23.33
N PRO A 120 -28.62 0.15 -22.22
CA PRO A 120 -27.56 0.74 -21.40
C PRO A 120 -26.21 0.72 -22.13
N PHE A 121 -25.31 1.59 -21.66
CA PHE A 121 -23.91 1.52 -22.05
C PHE A 121 -23.17 0.67 -21.03
N HIS A 122 -22.47 -0.37 -21.48
CA HIS A 122 -21.61 -1.19 -20.66
C HIS A 122 -20.15 -0.80 -20.91
N PHE A 123 -19.47 -0.38 -19.84
CA PHE A 123 -18.05 -0.05 -19.85
C PHE A 123 -17.25 -1.15 -19.18
N ILE A 124 -16.39 -1.83 -19.93
CA ILE A 124 -15.61 -2.99 -19.45
C ILE A 124 -14.13 -2.63 -19.54
N VAL A 125 -13.42 -2.75 -18.42
CA VAL A 125 -11.98 -2.49 -18.34
C VAL A 125 -11.23 -3.81 -18.36
N LEU A 126 -10.40 -3.99 -19.38
CA LEU A 126 -9.52 -5.14 -19.58
C LEU A 126 -8.07 -4.74 -19.33
N SER A 127 -7.27 -5.64 -18.75
CA SER A 127 -5.82 -5.46 -18.60
C SER A 127 -5.09 -6.78 -18.34
N GLU A 128 -3.94 -6.94 -18.99
CA GLU A 128 -2.96 -8.02 -18.73
C GLU A 128 -2.17 -7.81 -17.44
N ASN A 129 -2.25 -6.61 -16.86
CA ASN A 129 -1.57 -6.32 -15.61
C ASN A 129 -2.40 -6.80 -14.42
N SER A 130 -2.04 -7.96 -13.86
CA SER A 130 -2.71 -8.55 -12.67
C SER A 130 -2.72 -7.62 -11.45
N THR A 131 -1.74 -6.71 -11.34
CA THR A 131 -1.65 -5.75 -10.23
C THR A 131 -2.47 -4.48 -10.43
N LEU A 132 -3.03 -4.26 -11.63
CA LEU A 132 -3.86 -3.09 -11.90
C LEU A 132 -5.18 -3.22 -11.13
N SER A 133 -5.53 -2.18 -10.37
CA SER A 133 -6.81 -2.08 -9.68
C SER A 133 -7.53 -0.82 -10.16
N PRO A 134 -8.20 -0.89 -11.32
CA PRO A 134 -8.76 0.29 -11.96
C PRO A 134 -10.05 0.73 -11.24
N ARG A 135 -10.27 2.04 -11.22
CA ARG A 135 -11.53 2.69 -10.90
C ARG A 135 -12.07 3.34 -12.16
N ILE A 136 -13.36 3.18 -12.42
CA ILE A 136 -14.05 3.90 -13.48
C ILE A 136 -15.27 4.63 -12.94
N SER A 137 -15.59 5.78 -13.54
CA SER A 137 -16.76 6.60 -13.19
C SER A 137 -17.24 7.36 -14.41
N VAL A 138 -18.55 7.61 -14.47
CA VAL A 138 -19.14 8.45 -15.51
C VAL A 138 -19.54 9.79 -14.87
N LEU A 139 -19.14 10.89 -15.49
CA LEU A 139 -19.44 12.25 -15.04
C LEU A 139 -20.30 12.98 -16.07
N ASN A 140 -21.21 13.82 -15.59
CA ASN A 140 -21.97 14.72 -16.45
C ASN A 140 -21.15 16.00 -16.78
N ALA A 141 -21.39 16.59 -17.95
CA ALA A 141 -20.67 17.79 -18.40
C ALA A 141 -21.28 19.13 -17.94
N ASN A 142 -22.00 19.18 -16.81
CA ASN A 142 -22.65 20.42 -16.33
C ASN A 142 -21.66 21.49 -15.81
N GLY A 143 -20.39 21.45 -16.24
CA GLY A 143 -19.31 22.35 -15.82
C GLY A 143 -18.78 22.11 -14.40
N LYS A 144 -19.27 21.06 -13.71
CA LYS A 144 -18.88 20.70 -12.34
C LYS A 144 -18.41 19.26 -12.16
N GLY A 145 -18.49 18.41 -13.20
CA GLY A 145 -18.06 17.01 -13.11
C GLY A 145 -18.83 16.21 -12.06
N GLU A 146 -20.16 16.35 -12.02
CA GLU A 146 -20.97 15.59 -11.06
C GLU A 146 -21.05 14.13 -11.51
N LEU A 147 -20.97 13.21 -10.55
CA LEU A 147 -21.11 11.77 -10.79
C LEU A 147 -22.49 11.50 -11.41
N ALA A 148 -22.49 10.86 -12.58
CA ALA A 148 -23.69 10.27 -13.15
C ALA A 148 -24.02 8.98 -12.39
N ALA A 149 -25.31 8.63 -12.33
CA ALA A 149 -25.72 7.37 -11.77
C ALA A 149 -25.21 6.22 -12.65
N THR A 150 -24.44 5.32 -12.05
CA THR A 150 -23.96 4.08 -12.67
C THR A 150 -24.24 2.92 -11.73
N ALA A 151 -24.50 1.74 -12.28
CA ALA A 151 -24.55 0.50 -11.51
C ALA A 151 -23.26 -0.30 -11.69
N ASP A 152 -22.95 -1.18 -10.73
CA ASP A 152 -21.97 -2.24 -10.96
C ASP A 152 -22.41 -3.09 -12.16
N GLY A 153 -21.48 -3.47 -13.04
CA GLY A 153 -21.78 -4.40 -14.13
C GLY A 153 -22.04 -5.80 -13.61
N ASN A 154 -22.71 -6.62 -14.42
CA ASN A 154 -23.06 -7.98 -14.07
C ASN A 154 -21.87 -8.96 -14.25
N LEU A 155 -20.96 -8.65 -15.18
CA LEU A 155 -19.69 -9.34 -15.39
C LEU A 155 -18.85 -9.42 -14.11
N LYS A 156 -18.37 -10.63 -13.78
CA LYS A 156 -17.39 -10.83 -12.72
C LYS A 156 -15.99 -10.45 -13.19
N ASN A 157 -15.19 -9.93 -12.25
CA ASN A 157 -13.79 -9.56 -12.50
C ASN A 157 -12.89 -10.81 -12.45
N VAL A 158 -12.94 -11.61 -13.51
CA VAL A 158 -12.06 -12.78 -13.72
C VAL A 158 -11.19 -12.59 -14.96
N GLY A 159 -10.05 -13.26 -15.00
CA GLY A 159 -9.07 -13.14 -16.08
C GLY A 159 -8.64 -11.68 -16.32
N LEU A 160 -8.79 -11.23 -17.57
CA LEU A 160 -8.42 -9.86 -17.97
C LEU A 160 -9.44 -8.80 -17.54
N ILE A 161 -10.65 -9.16 -17.11
CA ILE A 161 -11.68 -8.21 -16.68
C ILE A 161 -11.31 -7.65 -15.31
N LYS A 162 -11.00 -6.35 -15.23
CA LYS A 162 -10.59 -5.68 -13.99
C LYS A 162 -11.67 -4.78 -13.39
N ASN A 163 -12.63 -4.32 -14.18
CA ASN A 163 -13.79 -3.55 -13.71
C ASN A 163 -14.89 -3.49 -14.79
N SER A 164 -16.15 -3.40 -14.38
CA SER A 164 -17.29 -3.18 -15.26
C SER A 164 -18.29 -2.19 -14.66
N ARG A 165 -18.91 -1.36 -15.51
CA ARG A 165 -19.95 -0.40 -15.11
C ARG A 165 -21.05 -0.30 -16.15
N LEU A 166 -22.28 -0.24 -15.66
CA LEU A 166 -23.46 0.04 -16.45
C LEU A 166 -23.85 1.51 -16.29
N PHE A 167 -24.13 2.17 -17.40
CA PHE A 167 -24.64 3.52 -17.46
C PHE A 167 -25.95 3.55 -18.24
N PHE A 168 -27.00 4.09 -17.61
CA PHE A 168 -28.32 4.21 -18.21
C PHE A 168 -28.51 5.66 -18.64
N PRO A 169 -28.43 5.97 -19.95
CA PRO A 169 -28.50 7.36 -20.40
C PRO A 169 -29.92 7.93 -20.19
N GLU A 170 -30.04 8.95 -19.34
CA GLU A 170 -31.32 9.62 -19.08
C GLU A 170 -31.50 10.94 -19.83
N LYS A 171 -30.39 11.55 -20.28
CA LYS A 171 -30.35 12.87 -20.93
C LYS A 171 -29.31 12.91 -22.03
N ALA A 172 -29.67 13.55 -23.13
CA ALA A 172 -28.75 13.76 -24.24
C ALA A 172 -27.74 14.84 -23.85
N GLY A 173 -26.48 14.68 -24.25
CA GLY A 173 -25.44 15.62 -23.91
C GLY A 173 -24.05 15.01 -23.88
N ILE A 174 -23.13 15.77 -23.31
CA ILE A 174 -21.72 15.37 -23.16
C ILE A 174 -21.55 14.74 -21.78
N TYR A 175 -20.81 13.64 -21.77
CA TYR A 175 -20.41 12.90 -20.58
C TYR A 175 -18.92 12.60 -20.63
N HIS A 176 -18.34 12.23 -19.50
CA HIS A 176 -16.95 11.84 -19.39
C HIS A 176 -16.86 10.48 -18.68
N LEU A 177 -16.16 9.53 -19.29
CA LEU A 177 -15.70 8.33 -18.63
C LEU A 177 -14.31 8.63 -18.06
N THR A 178 -14.15 8.47 -16.75
CA THR A 178 -12.87 8.69 -16.06
C THR A 178 -12.30 7.34 -15.67
N VAL A 179 -11.04 7.06 -16.03
CA VAL A 179 -10.32 5.85 -15.64
C VAL A 179 -9.19 6.25 -14.67
N GLY A 180 -8.94 5.48 -13.63
CA GLY A 180 -7.84 5.75 -12.70
C GLY A 180 -7.37 4.49 -12.01
N ASN A 181 -6.22 4.54 -11.33
CA ASN A 181 -5.70 3.42 -10.55
C ASN A 181 -5.80 3.67 -9.04
N ARG A 182 -6.22 2.67 -8.24
CA ARG A 182 -6.34 2.82 -6.78
C ARG A 182 -5.00 3.13 -6.09
N ASN A 183 -3.88 2.66 -6.63
CA ASN A 183 -2.56 2.87 -6.04
C ASN A 183 -2.02 4.30 -6.23
N ASN A 184 -2.59 5.07 -7.16
CA ASN A 184 -2.20 6.45 -7.53
C ASN A 184 -0.68 6.66 -7.68
N LYS A 185 0.05 5.63 -8.10
CA LYS A 185 1.50 5.67 -8.33
C LYS A 185 1.75 5.57 -9.83
N ALA A 186 2.67 6.37 -10.33
CA ALA A 186 3.14 6.29 -11.70
C ALA A 186 3.70 4.90 -11.99
N ASP A 187 3.16 4.24 -13.00
CA ASP A 187 3.72 3.05 -13.62
C ASP A 187 3.23 2.96 -15.09
N PRO A 188 4.05 3.37 -16.07
CA PRO A 188 3.67 3.35 -17.48
C PRO A 188 3.44 1.93 -18.02
N ASN A 189 3.83 0.89 -17.29
CA ASN A 189 3.55 -0.49 -17.68
C ASN A 189 2.14 -0.94 -17.28
N LEU A 190 1.47 -0.22 -16.37
CA LEU A 190 0.07 -0.48 -16.01
C LEU A 190 -0.85 0.07 -17.10
N THR A 191 -1.00 -0.70 -18.16
CA THR A 191 -1.86 -0.41 -19.29
C THR A 191 -3.27 -0.95 -19.07
N TYR A 192 -4.24 -0.31 -19.71
CA TYR A 192 -5.62 -0.79 -19.74
C TYR A 192 -6.25 -0.59 -21.11
N ARG A 193 -7.35 -1.31 -21.33
CA ARG A 193 -8.25 -1.20 -22.46
C ARG A 193 -9.67 -1.05 -21.93
N VAL A 194 -10.44 -0.10 -22.46
CA VAL A 194 -11.88 0.00 -22.18
C VAL A 194 -12.68 -0.34 -23.43
N LEU A 195 -13.63 -1.26 -23.28
CA LEU A 195 -14.72 -1.46 -24.23
C LEU A 195 -15.92 -0.65 -23.76
N ALA A 196 -16.36 0.31 -24.56
CA ALA A 196 -17.62 1.01 -24.36
C ALA A 196 -18.62 0.50 -25.39
N ILE A 197 -19.63 -0.25 -24.95
CA ILE A 197 -20.57 -0.96 -25.82
C ILE A 197 -22.02 -0.65 -25.44
N LYS A 198 -22.95 -0.99 -26.34
CA LYS A 198 -24.38 -1.05 -26.09
C LYS A 198 -24.75 -2.52 -25.98
N ASP A 199 -25.47 -2.87 -24.93
CA ASP A 199 -25.63 -4.26 -24.49
C ASP A 199 -27.00 -4.36 -23.77
N THR A 200 -27.93 -5.10 -24.37
CA THR A 200 -29.34 -5.12 -23.96
C THR A 200 -29.57 -5.90 -22.68
N ASP A 201 -28.98 -7.08 -22.54
CA ASP A 201 -29.14 -7.92 -21.35
C ASP A 201 -28.04 -7.72 -20.30
N MET A 202 -27.04 -6.90 -20.61
CA MET A 202 -26.02 -6.39 -19.68
C MET A 202 -25.00 -7.45 -19.29
N ASP A 203 -24.74 -8.42 -20.16
CA ASP A 203 -23.84 -9.54 -19.94
C ASP A 203 -22.39 -9.22 -20.32
N GLY A 204 -22.13 -8.19 -21.13
CA GLY A 204 -20.81 -7.82 -21.62
C GLY A 204 -20.59 -7.93 -23.13
N ILE A 205 -21.54 -8.45 -23.89
CA ILE A 205 -21.44 -8.64 -25.33
C ILE A 205 -22.44 -7.71 -26.04
N PRO A 206 -22.08 -7.07 -27.17
CA PRO A 206 -23.06 -6.28 -27.93
C PRO A 206 -24.10 -7.15 -28.65
N ASP A 207 -25.36 -6.72 -28.71
CA ASP A 207 -26.47 -7.48 -29.31
C ASP A 207 -26.19 -8.08 -30.70
N GLU A 208 -25.50 -7.33 -31.57
CA GLU A 208 -25.18 -7.80 -32.92
C GLU A 208 -24.06 -8.85 -32.91
N LYS A 209 -23.12 -8.77 -31.96
CA LYS A 209 -22.09 -9.79 -31.78
C LYS A 209 -22.70 -11.08 -31.26
N GLU A 210 -23.63 -11.03 -30.30
CA GLU A 210 -24.31 -12.24 -29.79
C GLU A 210 -25.09 -12.95 -30.87
N LYS A 211 -25.86 -12.21 -31.68
CA LYS A 211 -26.61 -12.77 -32.82
C LYS A 211 -25.72 -13.47 -33.84
N ALA A 212 -24.55 -12.90 -34.11
CA ALA A 212 -23.53 -13.47 -34.99
C ALA A 212 -22.99 -14.79 -34.43
N LEU A 213 -22.60 -14.75 -33.16
CA LEU A 213 -22.04 -15.88 -32.41
C LEU A 213 -23.05 -16.97 -32.05
N GLY A 214 -24.35 -16.69 -32.16
CA GLY A 214 -25.43 -17.62 -31.88
C GLY A 214 -25.85 -17.69 -30.41
N SER A 215 -25.42 -16.73 -29.58
CA SER A 215 -25.95 -16.53 -28.21
C SER A 215 -27.19 -15.61 -28.23
N HIS A 216 -27.88 -15.51 -27.09
CA HIS A 216 -29.18 -14.86 -26.99
C HIS A 216 -29.14 -13.46 -26.36
N TYR A 217 -29.14 -12.41 -27.20
CA TYR A 217 -29.08 -10.97 -26.85
C TYR A 217 -30.12 -10.35 -25.87
N GLU A 218 -31.01 -11.16 -25.29
CA GLU A 218 -31.98 -10.72 -24.29
C GLU A 218 -31.86 -11.52 -22.97
N ILE A 219 -30.88 -12.44 -22.88
CA ILE A 219 -30.69 -13.37 -21.78
C ILE A 219 -29.20 -13.46 -21.49
N GLN A 220 -28.80 -13.09 -20.28
CA GLN A 220 -27.41 -13.02 -19.84
C GLN A 220 -26.63 -14.34 -19.85
N ASP A 221 -27.34 -15.46 -19.89
CA ASP A 221 -26.87 -16.83 -19.67
C ASP A 221 -27.67 -17.71 -20.64
N THR A 222 -27.13 -17.92 -21.83
CA THR A 222 -27.81 -18.58 -22.95
C THR A 222 -27.98 -20.06 -22.68
N ASP A 223 -26.98 -20.70 -22.10
CA ASP A 223 -26.92 -22.13 -21.92
C ASP A 223 -27.58 -22.58 -20.58
N GLY A 224 -27.68 -21.67 -19.61
CA GLY A 224 -28.36 -21.83 -18.33
C GLY A 224 -27.52 -22.50 -17.25
N ASP A 225 -26.20 -22.28 -17.23
CA ASP A 225 -25.25 -22.87 -16.27
C ASP A 225 -24.86 -21.94 -15.10
N GLU A 226 -25.48 -20.76 -14.99
CA GLU A 226 -25.20 -19.71 -14.00
C GLU A 226 -23.90 -18.90 -14.22
N ILE A 227 -23.19 -19.12 -15.33
CA ILE A 227 -22.16 -18.25 -15.87
C ILE A 227 -22.82 -17.35 -16.95
N PHE A 228 -22.33 -16.12 -17.11
CA PHE A 228 -22.87 -15.21 -18.12
C PHE A 228 -22.07 -15.34 -19.41
N ASP A 229 -22.75 -15.23 -20.55
CA ASP A 229 -22.16 -15.38 -21.88
C ASP A 229 -20.92 -14.48 -22.03
N GLY A 230 -20.98 -13.23 -21.55
CA GLY A 230 -19.82 -12.34 -21.53
C GLY A 230 -18.62 -12.87 -20.73
N ASN A 231 -18.83 -13.57 -19.61
CA ASN A 231 -17.75 -14.20 -18.85
C ASN A 231 -17.13 -15.40 -19.61
N GLU A 232 -17.90 -16.12 -20.41
CA GLU A 232 -17.45 -17.23 -21.28
C GLU A 232 -16.82 -16.76 -22.60
N PHE A 233 -17.27 -15.61 -23.10
CA PHE A 233 -16.73 -14.97 -24.31
C PHE A 233 -15.37 -14.32 -24.04
N PHE A 234 -15.19 -13.70 -22.87
CA PHE A 234 -13.95 -13.02 -22.49
C PHE A 234 -12.89 -13.96 -21.90
N ILE A 235 -12.82 -15.21 -22.36
CA ILE A 235 -11.66 -16.09 -22.17
C ILE A 235 -10.56 -15.67 -23.15
N HIS A 236 -9.45 -15.15 -22.64
CA HIS A 236 -8.42 -14.50 -23.47
C HIS A 236 -7.09 -15.25 -23.44
N GLN A 237 -6.48 -15.40 -24.62
CA GLN A 237 -5.05 -15.72 -24.72
C GLN A 237 -4.18 -14.47 -24.44
N ASN A 238 -4.68 -13.30 -24.84
CA ASN A 238 -4.09 -11.97 -24.61
C ASN A 238 -5.19 -10.91 -24.77
N ILE A 239 -4.91 -9.65 -24.48
CA ILE A 239 -5.93 -8.56 -24.46
C ILE A 239 -6.64 -8.30 -25.79
N THR A 240 -6.20 -8.90 -26.89
CA THR A 240 -6.80 -8.78 -28.23
C THR A 240 -7.24 -10.09 -28.86
N THR A 241 -7.05 -11.22 -28.18
CA THR A 241 -7.37 -12.55 -28.72
C THR A 241 -8.15 -13.36 -27.70
N ILE A 242 -9.36 -13.76 -28.08
CA ILE A 242 -10.22 -14.64 -27.29
C ILE A 242 -10.08 -16.10 -27.74
N ILE A 243 -10.35 -17.02 -26.84
CA ILE A 243 -10.48 -18.46 -27.07
C ILE A 243 -11.97 -18.78 -26.91
N ALA A 244 -12.64 -19.04 -28.03
CA ALA A 244 -14.10 -19.14 -28.05
C ALA A 244 -14.64 -20.58 -28.09
N ASP A 245 -13.75 -21.57 -28.09
CA ASP A 245 -14.01 -23.02 -28.03
C ASP A 245 -12.74 -23.64 -27.41
N VAL A 246 -12.74 -23.84 -26.10
CA VAL A 246 -11.56 -24.18 -25.29
C VAL A 246 -11.12 -25.63 -25.52
N ASP A 247 -12.05 -26.58 -25.47
CA ASP A 247 -11.78 -28.01 -25.65
C ASP A 247 -11.74 -28.45 -27.14
N SER A 248 -12.15 -27.55 -28.05
CA SER A 248 -12.19 -27.78 -29.50
C SER A 248 -13.18 -28.86 -29.95
N ASP A 249 -14.30 -29.04 -29.24
CA ASP A 249 -15.36 -30.00 -29.61
C ASP A 249 -16.33 -29.45 -30.68
N GLY A 250 -16.29 -28.13 -30.94
CA GLY A 250 -17.11 -27.42 -31.92
C GLY A 250 -18.36 -26.75 -31.36
N ILE A 251 -18.58 -26.79 -30.04
CA ILE A 251 -19.54 -26.01 -29.27
C ILE A 251 -18.76 -24.79 -28.72
N PRO A 252 -19.25 -23.56 -28.91
CA PRO A 252 -18.57 -22.40 -28.32
C PRO A 252 -18.86 -22.32 -26.82
N ASN A 253 -17.94 -21.73 -26.05
CA ASN A 253 -18.01 -21.68 -24.58
C ASN A 253 -19.40 -21.28 -24.06
N TRP A 254 -19.98 -20.17 -24.53
CA TRP A 254 -21.33 -19.66 -24.14
C TRP A 254 -22.54 -20.54 -24.53
N LEU A 255 -22.29 -21.75 -25.07
CA LEU A 255 -23.28 -22.78 -25.37
C LEU A 255 -22.84 -24.16 -24.83
N ASP A 256 -21.66 -24.25 -24.23
CA ASP A 256 -21.08 -25.44 -23.64
C ASP A 256 -21.35 -25.47 -22.14
N LYS A 257 -21.43 -26.66 -21.56
CA LYS A 257 -21.67 -26.87 -20.11
C LYS A 257 -20.47 -27.46 -19.39
N ASP A 258 -19.42 -27.74 -20.14
CA ASP A 258 -18.17 -28.42 -19.79
C ASP A 258 -17.09 -27.84 -20.70
N THR A 259 -16.84 -26.53 -20.58
CA THR A 259 -16.09 -25.70 -21.55
C THR A 259 -14.69 -26.23 -21.82
N ASP A 260 -14.02 -26.82 -20.82
CA ASP A 260 -12.70 -27.43 -20.96
C ASP A 260 -12.75 -28.95 -21.23
N GLY A 261 -13.94 -29.56 -21.21
CA GLY A 261 -14.17 -30.96 -21.56
C GLY A 261 -13.58 -31.98 -20.58
N ASP A 262 -13.37 -31.58 -19.33
CA ASP A 262 -12.73 -32.40 -18.30
C ASP A 262 -13.71 -33.32 -17.55
N SER A 263 -15.01 -33.25 -17.89
CA SER A 263 -16.14 -33.99 -17.29
C SER A 263 -16.54 -33.53 -15.88
N ILE A 264 -16.02 -32.40 -15.42
CA ILE A 264 -16.62 -31.56 -14.39
C ILE A 264 -17.71 -30.73 -15.13
N LEU A 265 -18.25 -29.66 -14.58
CA LEU A 265 -19.34 -28.93 -15.22
C LEU A 265 -19.14 -27.49 -14.84
N ASP A 266 -19.30 -26.58 -15.78
CA ASP A 266 -19.01 -25.16 -15.61
C ASP A 266 -19.74 -24.57 -14.39
N LEU A 267 -21.03 -24.91 -14.20
CA LEU A 267 -21.82 -24.56 -13.00
C LEU A 267 -21.16 -24.95 -11.66
N ARG A 268 -20.40 -26.05 -11.64
CA ARG A 268 -19.73 -26.58 -10.45
C ARG A 268 -18.39 -25.91 -10.22
N GLU A 269 -17.58 -25.74 -11.27
CA GLU A 269 -16.27 -25.12 -11.17
C GLU A 269 -16.40 -23.61 -10.93
N GLY A 270 -17.29 -23.00 -11.71
CA GLY A 270 -17.64 -21.60 -11.66
C GLY A 270 -16.50 -20.66 -12.02
N LEU A 271 -16.69 -19.40 -11.63
CA LEU A 271 -15.77 -18.30 -11.93
C LEU A 271 -14.62 -18.17 -10.92
N VAL A 272 -14.24 -19.28 -10.28
CA VAL A 272 -13.09 -19.31 -9.37
C VAL A 272 -11.80 -19.21 -10.20
N ASN A 273 -10.75 -18.66 -9.63
CA ASN A 273 -9.40 -18.61 -10.21
C ASN A 273 -8.44 -18.52 -9.02
N GLN A 274 -8.05 -19.68 -8.48
CA GLN A 274 -7.31 -19.78 -7.22
C GLN A 274 -5.80 -19.58 -7.40
N ASP A 275 -5.29 -19.99 -8.56
CA ASP A 275 -3.89 -19.87 -8.97
C ASP A 275 -3.50 -18.45 -9.43
N PHE A 276 -4.49 -17.57 -9.64
CA PHE A 276 -4.35 -16.17 -10.07
C PHE A 276 -3.80 -15.96 -11.47
N ASP A 277 -4.04 -16.92 -12.37
CA ASP A 277 -3.70 -16.80 -13.79
C ASP A 277 -4.74 -15.92 -14.55
N ILE A 278 -4.92 -16.14 -15.86
CA ILE A 278 -5.90 -15.40 -16.66
C ILE A 278 -7.13 -16.23 -17.09
N ILE A 279 -7.19 -17.51 -16.72
CA ILE A 279 -8.23 -18.46 -17.13
C ILE A 279 -9.07 -18.83 -15.89
N PRO A 280 -10.40 -18.64 -15.89
CA PRO A 280 -11.25 -19.11 -14.80
C PRO A 280 -11.39 -20.63 -14.83
N SER A 281 -11.64 -21.25 -13.67
CA SER A 281 -11.66 -22.70 -13.50
C SER A 281 -12.52 -23.46 -14.51
N PHE A 282 -13.74 -23.00 -14.79
CA PHE A 282 -14.63 -23.67 -15.78
C PHE A 282 -14.02 -23.81 -17.20
N ALA A 283 -12.97 -23.07 -17.50
CA ALA A 283 -12.28 -23.06 -18.79
C ALA A 283 -10.80 -23.47 -18.65
N ASP A 284 -10.40 -24.01 -17.51
CA ASP A 284 -9.01 -24.33 -17.17
C ASP A 284 -8.82 -25.82 -16.88
N PHE A 285 -7.93 -26.46 -17.66
CA PHE A 285 -7.66 -27.89 -17.56
C PHE A 285 -6.88 -28.29 -16.29
N ASP A 286 -6.32 -27.32 -15.56
CA ASP A 286 -5.48 -27.46 -14.34
C ASP A 286 -5.71 -26.23 -13.45
N SER A 287 -6.89 -26.15 -12.83
CA SER A 287 -7.44 -24.95 -12.17
C SER A 287 -6.63 -24.44 -10.95
N ASP A 288 -5.71 -25.24 -10.43
CA ASP A 288 -4.82 -24.88 -9.31
C ASP A 288 -3.32 -24.80 -9.70
N ASP A 289 -3.00 -25.04 -10.98
CA ASP A 289 -1.65 -25.04 -11.60
C ASP A 289 -0.64 -25.87 -10.80
N ASP A 290 -1.06 -27.04 -10.32
CA ASP A 290 -0.19 -27.99 -9.61
C ASP A 290 0.50 -29.00 -10.54
N GLY A 291 0.05 -29.08 -11.80
CA GLY A 291 0.58 -29.96 -12.83
C GLY A 291 -0.16 -31.30 -12.95
N ILE A 292 -1.29 -31.47 -12.27
CA ILE A 292 -2.23 -32.58 -12.41
C ILE A 292 -3.57 -32.01 -12.90
N ASN A 293 -3.99 -32.41 -14.10
CA ASN A 293 -5.26 -31.95 -14.65
C ASN A 293 -6.47 -32.28 -13.75
N ASP A 294 -7.45 -31.38 -13.73
CA ASP A 294 -8.68 -31.46 -12.95
C ASP A 294 -9.41 -32.80 -13.14
N ILE A 295 -9.52 -33.27 -14.39
CA ILE A 295 -10.09 -34.59 -14.71
C ILE A 295 -9.42 -35.74 -13.96
N ASP A 296 -8.09 -35.73 -13.82
CA ASP A 296 -7.34 -36.81 -13.17
C ASP A 296 -7.54 -36.76 -11.66
N GLU A 297 -7.67 -35.57 -11.10
CA GLU A 297 -7.95 -35.32 -9.68
C GLU A 297 -9.39 -35.68 -9.29
N ALA A 298 -10.35 -35.31 -10.13
CA ALA A 298 -11.76 -35.62 -10.01
C ALA A 298 -12.07 -37.11 -10.30
N SER A 299 -11.22 -37.80 -11.06
CA SER A 299 -11.43 -39.18 -11.49
C SER A 299 -11.58 -40.17 -10.31
N ALA A 300 -12.30 -41.28 -10.56
CA ALA A 300 -12.64 -42.34 -9.60
C ALA A 300 -13.75 -42.01 -8.57
N GLY A 301 -14.69 -41.11 -8.91
CA GLY A 301 -15.85 -40.78 -8.05
C GLY A 301 -15.50 -39.83 -6.93
N ARG A 302 -14.53 -38.94 -7.20
CA ARG A 302 -13.83 -38.08 -6.24
C ARG A 302 -14.05 -36.59 -6.49
N LEU A 303 -15.03 -36.22 -7.32
CA LEU A 303 -15.55 -34.86 -7.57
C LEU A 303 -15.83 -33.98 -6.34
N TYR A 304 -15.74 -34.52 -5.12
CA TYR A 304 -16.01 -33.83 -3.86
C TYR A 304 -14.92 -34.10 -2.80
N ILE A 305 -13.70 -34.45 -3.22
CA ILE A 305 -12.59 -34.48 -2.27
C ILE A 305 -12.23 -33.04 -1.94
N ASP A 306 -12.29 -32.77 -0.65
CA ASP A 306 -11.81 -31.56 0.02
C ASP A 306 -11.01 -32.10 1.22
N LYS A 307 -9.70 -32.18 1.03
CA LYS A 307 -8.82 -32.98 1.88
C LYS A 307 -8.55 -32.28 3.21
N ASP A 308 -8.34 -30.98 3.22
CA ASP A 308 -8.08 -30.19 4.42
C ASP A 308 -9.37 -29.67 5.10
N ARG A 309 -10.50 -29.73 4.38
CA ARG A 309 -11.85 -29.32 4.80
C ARG A 309 -12.02 -27.81 4.92
N ASP A 310 -11.33 -27.04 4.10
CA ASP A 310 -11.49 -25.59 4.04
C ASP A 310 -12.61 -25.12 3.10
N GLY A 311 -13.14 -26.03 2.27
CA GLY A 311 -14.26 -25.83 1.38
C GLY A 311 -13.88 -25.64 -0.09
N ALA A 312 -12.60 -25.52 -0.42
CA ALA A 312 -12.11 -25.73 -1.77
C ALA A 312 -12.06 -27.24 -2.09
N LEU A 313 -12.35 -27.61 -3.33
CA LEU A 313 -12.18 -28.98 -3.80
C LEU A 313 -10.77 -29.12 -4.34
N ASN A 314 -10.16 -30.28 -4.20
CA ASN A 314 -8.74 -30.49 -4.52
C ASN A 314 -8.33 -29.98 -5.91
N TYR A 315 -9.13 -30.27 -6.95
CA TYR A 315 -8.90 -29.78 -8.33
C TYR A 315 -9.01 -28.27 -8.49
N GLN A 316 -9.35 -27.52 -7.44
CA GLN A 316 -9.31 -26.05 -7.43
C GLN A 316 -8.58 -25.55 -6.19
N ASP A 317 -7.92 -26.39 -5.40
CA ASP A 317 -7.35 -26.04 -4.09
C ASP A 317 -5.83 -26.04 -4.15
N ILE A 318 -5.27 -24.84 -4.21
CA ILE A 318 -3.83 -24.63 -4.29
C ILE A 318 -3.05 -25.14 -3.05
N ASP A 319 -3.67 -25.56 -1.94
CA ASP A 319 -3.03 -26.07 -0.71
C ASP A 319 -3.81 -27.27 -0.13
N ASP A 320 -3.84 -28.37 -0.89
CA ASP A 320 -4.67 -29.57 -0.72
C ASP A 320 -4.71 -30.16 0.72
N ASP A 321 -3.63 -30.03 1.47
CA ASP A 321 -3.51 -30.55 2.84
C ASP A 321 -3.55 -29.49 3.95
N GLY A 322 -3.73 -28.23 3.56
CA GLY A 322 -3.91 -27.07 4.43
C GLY A 322 -2.71 -26.73 5.30
N ASP A 323 -1.50 -27.17 4.93
CA ASP A 323 -0.31 -26.92 5.73
C ASP A 323 0.27 -25.51 5.51
N GLY A 324 -0.15 -24.82 4.45
CA GLY A 324 0.31 -23.50 4.03
C GLY A 324 1.42 -23.55 2.98
N VAL A 325 1.66 -24.69 2.33
CA VAL A 325 2.63 -24.82 1.25
C VAL A 325 1.88 -25.22 -0.01
N ILE A 326 1.73 -24.27 -0.94
CA ILE A 326 0.96 -24.54 -2.14
C ILE A 326 1.49 -25.74 -2.92
N ASN A 327 0.60 -26.48 -3.57
CA ASN A 327 0.85 -27.77 -4.23
C ASN A 327 2.05 -27.70 -5.19
N THR A 328 2.15 -26.64 -6.00
CA THR A 328 3.29 -26.37 -6.90
C THR A 328 4.66 -26.39 -6.21
N TYR A 329 4.71 -26.18 -4.89
CA TYR A 329 5.92 -26.18 -4.05
C TYR A 329 5.96 -27.29 -2.99
N ASP A 330 4.93 -28.12 -2.89
CA ASP A 330 4.93 -29.31 -2.06
C ASP A 330 5.40 -30.54 -2.86
N ASN A 331 6.13 -31.46 -2.21
CA ASN A 331 6.49 -32.73 -2.85
C ASN A 331 5.46 -33.84 -2.56
N ASP A 332 4.56 -33.63 -1.59
CA ASP A 332 3.49 -34.54 -1.18
C ASP A 332 2.30 -33.67 -0.73
N ASP A 333 1.68 -33.00 -1.71
CA ASP A 333 0.40 -32.23 -1.66
C ASP A 333 -0.69 -32.85 -0.75
N LYS A 334 -0.67 -34.16 -0.54
CA LYS A 334 -1.65 -34.91 0.23
C LYS A 334 -1.23 -35.14 1.69
N GLN A 335 -0.07 -34.68 2.15
CA GLN A 335 0.44 -34.92 3.50
C GLN A 335 1.27 -33.76 4.08
N SER A 336 0.74 -33.19 5.17
CA SER A 336 1.34 -32.01 5.79
C SER A 336 2.84 -32.13 6.07
N ILE A 337 3.57 -31.09 5.69
CA ILE A 337 5.01 -30.94 5.83
C ILE A 337 5.48 -31.11 7.27
N LYS A 338 6.61 -31.82 7.38
CA LYS A 338 7.26 -32.09 8.67
C LYS A 338 8.08 -30.90 9.16
N PHE A 339 8.18 -30.76 10.48
CA PHE A 339 8.96 -29.71 11.12
C PHE A 339 10.49 -29.86 10.93
N ASN A 340 11.15 -28.76 10.58
CA ASN A 340 12.59 -28.61 10.45
C ASN A 340 13.21 -28.20 11.80
N LYS A 341 13.84 -29.16 12.48
CA LYS A 341 14.53 -28.91 13.77
C LYS A 341 15.91 -28.25 13.61
N LYS A 342 16.46 -28.17 12.39
CA LYS A 342 17.83 -27.72 12.14
C LYS A 342 17.93 -26.23 11.83
N VAL A 343 16.87 -25.64 11.28
CA VAL A 343 16.86 -24.22 10.90
C VAL A 343 15.88 -23.47 11.79
N LYS A 344 16.34 -22.36 12.37
CA LYS A 344 15.54 -21.53 13.28
C LYS A 344 15.48 -20.10 12.79
N LEU A 345 14.27 -19.55 12.71
CA LEU A 345 14.01 -18.15 12.39
C LEU A 345 13.96 -17.29 13.66
N TYR A 346 14.44 -16.05 13.56
CA TYR A 346 14.53 -15.13 14.71
C TYR A 346 13.60 -13.93 14.60
N ASN A 347 13.80 -13.12 13.57
CA ASN A 347 13.10 -11.87 13.34
C ASN A 347 13.26 -11.46 11.88
N VAL A 348 12.47 -10.46 11.49
CA VAL A 348 12.71 -9.69 10.26
C VAL A 348 13.02 -8.25 10.59
N ASN A 349 13.77 -7.59 9.72
CA ASN A 349 13.91 -6.13 9.69
C ASN A 349 13.45 -5.61 8.33
N THR A 350 12.49 -4.71 8.32
CA THR A 350 11.99 -4.05 7.09
C THR A 350 12.47 -2.61 7.06
N THR A 351 13.09 -2.21 5.96
CA THR A 351 13.60 -0.85 5.80
C THR A 351 12.59 -0.01 5.01
N VAL A 352 12.14 1.11 5.58
CA VAL A 352 11.18 2.05 5.00
C VAL A 352 11.76 3.46 5.09
N GLY A 353 12.28 3.99 3.98
CA GLY A 353 13.07 5.23 4.02
C GLY A 353 14.31 5.04 4.90
N GLU A 354 14.47 5.88 5.93
CA GLU A 354 15.55 5.77 6.93
C GLU A 354 15.18 4.94 8.17
N MET A 355 13.95 4.39 8.22
CA MET A 355 13.47 3.62 9.36
C MET A 355 13.72 2.13 9.18
N ASP A 356 14.21 1.47 10.24
CA ASP A 356 14.30 0.01 10.32
C ASP A 356 13.27 -0.54 11.32
N LEU A 357 12.35 -1.36 10.82
CA LEU A 357 11.24 -1.90 11.58
C LEU A 357 11.45 -3.39 11.89
N THR A 358 11.66 -3.71 13.17
CA THR A 358 11.81 -5.10 13.64
C THR A 358 10.45 -5.78 13.79
N ASN A 359 10.29 -6.98 13.23
CA ASN A 359 9.06 -7.77 13.28
C ASN A 359 7.79 -7.04 12.77
N LYS A 360 7.99 -6.00 11.97
CA LYS A 360 6.93 -5.35 11.20
C LYS A 360 7.32 -5.40 9.73
N VAL A 361 6.33 -5.62 8.88
CA VAL A 361 6.50 -5.69 7.43
C VAL A 361 5.50 -4.78 6.75
N LYS A 362 5.86 -4.27 5.58
CA LYS A 362 5.00 -3.42 4.77
C LYS A 362 5.10 -3.89 3.31
N PRO A 363 3.98 -4.05 2.58
CA PRO A 363 4.02 -4.48 1.18
C PRO A 363 4.95 -3.61 0.34
N PHE A 364 5.67 -4.24 -0.58
CA PHE A 364 6.61 -3.62 -1.53
C PHE A 364 7.91 -3.06 -0.93
N TYR A 365 8.16 -3.27 0.37
CA TYR A 365 9.41 -2.87 1.00
C TYR A 365 10.38 -4.05 1.14
N PRO A 366 11.70 -3.80 1.01
CA PRO A 366 12.71 -4.82 1.24
C PRO A 366 12.72 -5.21 2.72
N THR A 367 12.71 -6.52 2.96
CA THR A 367 12.69 -7.12 4.29
C THR A 367 13.79 -8.16 4.39
N LYS A 368 14.60 -8.06 5.45
CA LYS A 368 15.67 -9.01 5.78
C LYS A 368 15.20 -9.98 6.84
N LEU A 369 15.14 -11.27 6.51
CA LEU A 369 14.85 -12.35 7.45
C LEU A 369 16.16 -12.88 8.04
N PHE A 370 16.20 -13.05 9.37
CA PHE A 370 17.37 -13.61 10.08
C PHE A 370 17.10 -15.03 10.58
N PHE A 371 18.09 -15.91 10.38
CA PHE A 371 18.01 -17.33 10.73
C PHE A 371 19.37 -17.93 11.07
N SER A 372 19.36 -19.11 11.68
CA SER A 372 20.56 -19.94 11.90
C SER A 372 20.30 -21.41 11.66
N GLY A 373 21.39 -22.18 11.57
CA GLY A 373 21.37 -23.63 11.68
C GLY A 373 21.15 -24.12 13.12
N GLU A 374 21.62 -25.34 13.37
CA GLU A 374 21.41 -26.07 14.63
C GLU A 374 21.94 -25.30 15.85
N HIS A 375 23.05 -24.58 15.68
CA HIS A 375 23.55 -23.62 16.66
C HIS A 375 23.35 -22.18 16.16
N SER A 376 23.25 -21.24 17.11
CA SER A 376 22.91 -19.82 16.81
C SER A 376 23.88 -19.08 15.91
N ARG A 377 25.12 -19.58 15.74
CA ARG A 377 26.14 -18.98 14.87
C ARG A 377 26.23 -19.62 13.50
N ASP A 378 25.56 -20.76 13.30
CA ASP A 378 25.66 -21.57 12.10
C ASP A 378 24.95 -20.87 10.93
N ALA A 379 25.66 -20.75 9.81
CA ALA A 379 25.08 -20.31 8.56
C ALA A 379 24.35 -21.48 7.88
N VAL A 380 23.25 -21.19 7.19
CA VAL A 380 22.41 -22.16 6.49
C VAL A 380 22.56 -21.97 5.00
N LYS A 381 22.70 -23.08 4.27
CA LYS A 381 22.54 -23.13 2.82
C LYS A 381 21.14 -23.65 2.53
N LEU A 382 20.36 -22.90 1.75
CA LEU A 382 19.01 -23.28 1.38
C LEU A 382 19.03 -24.36 0.30
N SER A 383 18.05 -25.26 0.33
CA SER A 383 17.85 -26.23 -0.74
C SER A 383 17.39 -25.55 -2.02
N ASP A 384 17.54 -26.25 -3.15
CA ASP A 384 16.78 -25.91 -4.34
C ASP A 384 15.28 -26.11 -4.02
N GLY A 385 14.44 -25.16 -4.45
CA GLY A 385 13.02 -25.14 -4.09
C GLY A 385 12.69 -24.65 -2.66
N ALA A 386 13.56 -23.91 -1.98
CA ALA A 386 13.20 -23.29 -0.70
C ALA A 386 12.10 -22.23 -0.88
N VAL A 387 11.14 -22.18 0.05
CA VAL A 387 9.95 -21.30 -0.03
C VAL A 387 9.74 -20.56 1.28
N LEU A 388 9.45 -19.25 1.22
CA LEU A 388 8.88 -18.54 2.37
C LEU A 388 7.37 -18.66 2.33
N VAL A 389 6.80 -19.00 3.48
CA VAL A 389 5.35 -19.07 3.68
C VAL A 389 4.95 -17.92 4.57
N LEU A 390 4.13 -17.02 4.05
CA LEU A 390 3.55 -15.92 4.83
C LEU A 390 2.05 -16.15 4.98
N ARG A 391 1.59 -16.39 6.20
CA ARG A 391 0.16 -16.62 6.48
C ARG A 391 -0.43 -15.46 7.24
N LYS A 392 -1.50 -14.86 6.70
CA LYS A 392 -2.26 -13.84 7.42
C LYS A 392 -3.33 -14.50 8.32
N PHE A 393 -3.41 -14.07 9.58
CA PHE A 393 -4.38 -14.61 10.52
C PHE A 393 -5.79 -14.02 10.27
N GLY A 394 -6.81 -14.89 10.26
CA GLY A 394 -8.23 -14.52 10.34
C GLY A 394 -9.08 -14.72 9.07
N SER A 395 -8.48 -14.80 7.89
CA SER A 395 -9.19 -15.09 6.62
C SER A 395 -8.45 -16.20 5.87
N GLN A 396 -9.19 -17.20 5.39
CA GLN A 396 -8.65 -18.34 4.64
C GLN A 396 -9.04 -18.26 3.14
N PRO A 397 -8.16 -18.74 2.24
CA PRO A 397 -6.71 -18.81 2.42
C PRO A 397 -6.12 -17.42 2.15
N SER A 398 -5.24 -16.93 3.01
CA SER A 398 -4.41 -15.74 2.71
C SER A 398 -2.95 -16.04 3.02
N THR A 399 -2.54 -17.21 2.54
CA THR A 399 -1.17 -17.71 2.55
C THR A 399 -0.51 -17.27 1.24
N ILE A 400 0.71 -16.74 1.34
CA ILE A 400 1.51 -16.38 0.16
C ILE A 400 2.83 -17.12 0.23
N ASN A 401 3.15 -17.77 -0.88
CA ASN A 401 4.37 -18.57 -1.03
C ASN A 401 5.35 -17.82 -1.93
N ILE A 402 6.56 -17.57 -1.41
CA ILE A 402 7.62 -16.90 -2.16
C ILE A 402 8.73 -17.92 -2.43
N LYS A 403 8.81 -18.40 -3.67
CA LYS A 403 9.92 -19.26 -4.11
C LYS A 403 11.23 -18.49 -4.03
N LEU A 404 12.17 -19.02 -3.27
CA LEU A 404 13.49 -18.42 -3.09
C LEU A 404 14.47 -18.98 -4.12
N LYS A 405 15.33 -18.09 -4.63
CA LYS A 405 16.47 -18.53 -5.42
C LYS A 405 17.52 -19.16 -4.48
N PRO A 406 18.06 -20.35 -4.80
CA PRO A 406 19.13 -20.94 -4.01
C PRO A 406 20.36 -20.02 -4.03
N PHE A 407 21.01 -19.89 -2.88
CA PHE A 407 22.30 -19.19 -2.78
C PHE A 407 23.45 -20.20 -2.86
N GLU A 408 24.54 -19.83 -3.55
CA GLU A 408 25.72 -20.71 -3.67
C GLU A 408 26.39 -20.99 -2.32
N ASP A 409 26.38 -20.00 -1.43
CA ASP A 409 27.03 -20.00 -0.12
C ASP A 409 26.05 -20.01 1.06
N SER A 410 26.50 -20.51 2.22
CA SER A 410 25.75 -20.46 3.47
C SER A 410 25.64 -19.02 4.01
N ARG A 411 24.44 -18.63 4.45
CA ARG A 411 24.15 -17.28 4.99
C ARG A 411 23.40 -17.35 6.33
N ARG A 412 23.24 -16.21 7.01
CA ARG A 412 22.42 -16.08 8.25
C ARG A 412 21.24 -15.12 8.09
N ASN A 413 21.09 -14.59 6.88
CA ASN A 413 19.95 -13.79 6.50
C ASN A 413 19.67 -13.96 5.01
N LEU A 414 18.45 -13.61 4.63
CA LEU A 414 18.02 -13.46 3.26
C LEU A 414 17.18 -12.19 3.15
N GLU A 415 17.19 -11.57 1.98
CA GLU A 415 16.32 -10.45 1.66
C GLU A 415 15.20 -10.91 0.75
N PHE A 416 13.99 -10.40 1.00
CA PHE A 416 12.82 -10.61 0.16
C PHE A 416 11.99 -9.32 0.17
N VAL A 417 11.10 -9.18 -0.82
CA VAL A 417 10.12 -8.08 -0.85
C VAL A 417 8.79 -8.62 -0.40
N VAL A 418 8.14 -7.93 0.53
CA VAL A 418 6.83 -8.34 1.05
C VAL A 418 5.80 -8.17 -0.08
N PRO A 419 5.06 -9.21 -0.45
CA PRO A 419 4.11 -9.16 -1.56
C PRO A 419 2.92 -8.26 -1.23
N ASN A 420 2.13 -7.95 -2.25
CA ASN A 420 0.89 -7.22 -2.05
C ASN A 420 -0.11 -8.09 -1.27
N TYR A 421 -0.85 -7.48 -0.34
CA TYR A 421 -2.01 -8.11 0.29
C TYR A 421 -3.24 -7.34 -0.16
N GLN A 422 -4.17 -8.02 -0.84
CA GLN A 422 -5.36 -7.39 -1.43
C GLN A 422 -6.18 -6.58 -0.40
N LYS A 423 -6.24 -7.05 0.85
CA LYS A 423 -6.90 -6.36 1.96
C LYS A 423 -6.03 -6.39 3.21
N ILE A 424 -5.78 -5.21 3.78
CA ILE A 424 -5.15 -5.04 5.10
C ILE A 424 -6.12 -4.25 5.97
N ASP A 425 -6.40 -4.75 7.17
CA ASP A 425 -7.33 -4.11 8.10
C ASP A 425 -6.72 -2.83 8.68
N SER A 426 -7.59 -1.93 9.14
CA SER A 426 -7.18 -0.74 9.89
C SER A 426 -6.47 -1.17 11.18
N GLY A 427 -5.29 -0.60 11.44
CA GLY A 427 -4.38 -1.05 12.50
C GLY A 427 -3.37 -2.12 12.05
N GLY A 428 -3.49 -2.61 10.81
CA GLY A 428 -2.67 -3.69 10.27
C GLY A 428 -3.16 -5.07 10.66
N ASN A 429 -2.53 -6.10 10.11
CA ASN A 429 -2.84 -7.49 10.40
C ASN A 429 -1.68 -8.18 11.10
N LYS A 430 -2.00 -9.24 11.85
CA LYS A 430 -0.98 -10.21 12.27
C LYS A 430 -0.76 -11.20 11.14
N ILE A 431 0.50 -11.52 10.90
CA ILE A 431 0.90 -12.58 9.98
C ILE A 431 1.93 -13.49 10.66
N SER A 432 2.03 -14.74 10.25
CA SER A 432 3.20 -15.58 10.53
C SER A 432 4.07 -15.69 9.28
N LEU A 433 5.37 -15.88 9.50
CA LEU A 433 6.33 -16.21 8.47
C LEU A 433 7.08 -17.48 8.88
N SER A 434 7.16 -18.44 7.97
CA SER A 434 8.02 -19.63 8.09
C SER A 434 8.81 -19.85 6.80
N LEU A 435 9.80 -20.74 6.87
CA LEU A 435 10.65 -21.13 5.76
C LEU A 435 10.52 -22.64 5.57
N VAL A 436 10.34 -23.06 4.33
CA VAL A 436 10.41 -24.46 3.91
C VAL A 436 11.72 -24.67 3.18
N THR A 437 12.52 -25.62 3.66
CA THR A 437 13.79 -26.02 3.04
C THR A 437 14.06 -27.48 3.38
N ASP A 438 14.65 -28.22 2.44
CA ASP A 438 14.83 -29.68 2.53
C ASP A 438 13.50 -30.44 2.77
N GLY A 439 12.40 -29.97 2.17
CA GLY A 439 11.05 -30.54 2.34
C GLY A 439 10.51 -30.46 3.77
N LYS A 440 10.98 -29.50 4.57
CA LYS A 440 10.60 -29.32 5.97
C LYS A 440 10.40 -27.86 6.35
N LYS A 441 9.37 -27.58 7.14
CA LYS A 441 8.99 -26.23 7.59
C LYS A 441 9.64 -25.84 8.92
N THR A 442 10.21 -24.66 9.00
CA THR A 442 10.82 -24.11 10.24
C THR A 442 9.77 -23.71 11.27
N ASN A 443 10.20 -23.12 12.39
CA ASN A 443 9.28 -22.39 13.26
C ASN A 443 8.68 -21.19 12.54
N ASP A 444 7.48 -20.79 12.98
CA ASP A 444 6.90 -19.51 12.65
C ASP A 444 7.57 -18.38 13.45
N ILE A 445 7.65 -17.20 12.83
CA ILE A 445 7.80 -15.92 13.53
C ILE A 445 6.56 -15.07 13.27
N HIS A 446 6.05 -14.42 14.31
CA HIS A 446 4.86 -13.57 14.19
C HIS A 446 5.25 -12.13 13.91
N LEU A 447 4.63 -11.56 12.88
CA LEU A 447 4.93 -10.23 12.37
C LEU A 447 3.66 -9.37 12.40
N THR A 448 3.85 -8.05 12.32
CA THR A 448 2.77 -7.10 12.08
C THR A 448 2.86 -6.58 10.65
N LEU A 449 1.85 -6.87 9.84
CA LEU A 449 1.68 -6.32 8.50
C LEU A 449 1.05 -4.93 8.62
N ILE A 450 1.83 -3.91 8.27
CA ILE A 450 1.42 -2.51 8.34
C ILE A 450 0.57 -2.19 7.11
N HIS A 451 -0.60 -1.59 7.31
CA HIS A 451 -1.45 -1.10 6.23
C HIS A 451 -0.66 -0.14 5.31
N HIS A 452 -0.89 -0.21 3.98
CA HIS A 452 -0.19 0.65 3.02
C HIS A 452 -0.33 2.16 3.31
N ARG A 453 -1.49 2.62 3.81
CA ARG A 453 -1.79 3.98 4.27
C ARG A 453 -1.57 4.22 5.77
N GLY A 454 -1.12 3.20 6.52
CA GLY A 454 -0.73 3.35 7.92
C GLY A 454 0.46 4.31 8.06
N PRO A 455 0.50 5.15 9.10
CA PRO A 455 1.53 6.17 9.25
C PRO A 455 2.80 5.54 9.82
N LEU A 456 3.95 6.10 9.47
CA LEU A 456 5.24 5.79 10.11
C LEU A 456 5.93 7.10 10.46
N LEU A 457 6.61 7.11 11.61
CA LEU A 457 7.25 8.28 12.17
C LEU A 457 8.76 8.08 12.09
N SER A 458 9.45 8.90 11.30
CA SER A 458 10.91 8.82 11.20
C SER A 458 11.58 9.56 12.35
N GLU A 459 11.13 10.77 12.65
CA GLU A 459 11.73 11.61 13.68
C GLU A 459 10.79 12.70 14.21
N VAL A 460 11.19 13.29 15.33
CA VAL A 460 10.59 14.48 15.93
C VAL A 460 11.70 15.50 16.23
N LYS A 461 11.48 16.76 15.85
CA LYS A 461 12.44 17.86 16.01
C LYS A 461 11.82 19.08 16.71
N PRO A 462 12.52 19.68 17.69
CA PRO A 462 13.64 19.08 18.42
C PRO A 462 13.17 17.84 19.20
N ASP A 463 14.07 16.89 19.47
CA ASP A 463 13.83 15.68 20.28
C ASP A 463 13.66 15.99 21.78
N VAL A 464 14.15 17.16 22.21
CA VAL A 464 13.87 17.80 23.49
C VAL A 464 13.10 19.09 23.26
N ASN A 465 11.90 19.23 23.84
CA ASN A 465 11.10 20.45 23.74
C ASN A 465 10.37 20.78 25.05
N ILE A 466 9.78 21.97 25.15
CA ILE A 466 9.10 22.45 26.37
C ILE A 466 7.62 22.72 26.13
N ILE A 467 6.85 22.68 27.21
CA ILE A 467 5.39 22.90 27.19
C ILE A 467 5.05 24.24 26.50
N GLY A 468 4.10 24.19 25.57
CA GLY A 468 3.60 25.36 24.85
C GLY A 468 4.42 25.79 23.62
N LYS A 469 5.57 25.14 23.35
CA LYS A 469 6.33 25.37 22.11
C LYS A 469 5.93 24.37 21.03
N GLN A 470 6.29 24.71 19.79
CA GLN A 470 6.01 23.89 18.61
C GLN A 470 7.10 22.84 18.42
N ALA A 471 6.69 21.62 18.10
CA ALA A 471 7.54 20.54 17.62
C ALA A 471 7.11 20.14 16.20
N PHE A 472 8.04 19.60 15.44
CA PHE A 472 7.85 19.13 14.07
C PHE A 472 8.08 17.63 14.03
N ILE A 473 7.27 16.93 13.24
CA ILE A 473 7.42 15.50 13.00
C ILE A 473 7.57 15.25 11.51
N GLU A 474 8.43 14.28 11.18
CA GLU A 474 8.62 13.80 9.82
C GLU A 474 8.31 12.30 9.74
N GLY A 475 7.89 11.85 8.56
CA GLY A 475 7.53 10.46 8.33
C GLY A 475 6.81 10.25 7.01
N ILE A 476 5.92 9.25 6.96
CA ILE A 476 5.10 8.96 5.78
C ILE A 476 3.63 8.74 6.14
N ASN A 477 2.76 8.98 5.15
CA ASN A 477 1.30 8.80 5.23
C ASN A 477 0.57 9.69 6.25
N PHE A 478 1.01 10.94 6.37
CA PHE A 478 0.35 11.94 7.22
C PHE A 478 -0.92 12.41 6.49
N THR A 479 -2.04 11.80 6.83
CA THR A 479 -3.33 11.94 6.12
C THR A 479 -4.50 11.82 7.10
N GLY A 480 -5.66 12.36 6.71
CA GLY A 480 -6.92 12.21 7.45
C GLY A 480 -6.87 12.79 8.87
N ASP A 481 -7.52 12.10 9.81
CA ASP A 481 -7.56 12.41 11.24
C ASP A 481 -6.24 12.03 11.95
N LEU A 482 -5.12 12.59 11.48
CA LEU A 482 -3.81 12.37 12.09
C LEU A 482 -3.82 12.85 13.55
N LYS A 483 -3.28 12.03 14.45
CA LYS A 483 -3.15 12.34 15.88
C LYS A 483 -1.74 11.99 16.34
N VAL A 484 -1.12 12.90 17.07
CA VAL A 484 0.12 12.65 17.81
C VAL A 484 -0.24 12.15 19.19
N LYS A 485 0.31 11.00 19.58
CA LYS A 485 0.17 10.43 20.90
C LYS A 485 1.50 10.56 21.65
N LEU A 486 1.49 11.29 22.76
CA LEU A 486 2.61 11.42 23.67
C LEU A 486 2.16 10.94 25.05
N ASN A 487 2.55 9.72 25.43
CA ASN A 487 2.00 9.02 26.59
C ASN A 487 0.45 8.95 26.54
N ASP A 488 -0.23 9.56 27.50
CA ASP A 488 -1.70 9.61 27.58
C ASP A 488 -2.32 10.81 26.83
N PHE A 489 -1.49 11.70 26.26
CA PHE A 489 -1.97 12.85 25.51
C PHE A 489 -2.19 12.49 24.06
N GLU A 490 -3.37 12.83 23.56
CA GLU A 490 -3.71 12.82 22.14
C GLU A 490 -3.79 14.28 21.66
N ILE A 491 -3.01 14.60 20.64
CA ILE A 491 -2.81 15.95 20.13
C ILE A 491 -3.15 15.94 18.65
N ILE A 492 -3.98 16.89 18.21
CA ILE A 492 -4.25 17.09 16.79
C ILE A 492 -3.15 18.00 16.23
N PRO A 493 -2.28 17.50 15.34
CA PRO A 493 -1.24 18.31 14.73
C PRO A 493 -1.79 19.16 13.57
N GLU A 494 -1.05 20.19 13.21
CA GLU A 494 -1.20 20.89 11.94
C GLU A 494 -0.42 20.13 10.86
N ILE A 495 -1.14 19.51 9.92
CA ILE A 495 -0.54 18.77 8.80
C ILE A 495 0.02 19.79 7.79
N VAL A 496 1.32 19.73 7.55
CA VAL A 496 2.01 20.59 6.58
C VAL A 496 2.07 19.92 5.21
N SER A 497 2.32 18.60 5.19
CA SER A 497 2.35 17.78 3.98
C SER A 497 2.04 16.31 4.30
N ARG A 498 2.09 15.43 3.29
CA ARG A 498 1.95 13.97 3.50
C ARG A 498 3.11 13.32 4.27
N THR A 499 4.18 14.07 4.53
CA THR A 499 5.39 13.58 5.23
C THR A 499 5.80 14.46 6.41
N SER A 500 5.09 15.57 6.67
CA SER A 500 5.45 16.49 7.74
C SER A 500 4.23 17.12 8.41
N ALA A 501 4.31 17.28 9.73
CA ALA A 501 3.29 17.94 10.54
C ALA A 501 3.94 18.61 11.75
N SER A 502 3.20 19.50 12.40
CA SER A 502 3.67 20.18 13.61
C SER A 502 2.62 20.18 14.70
N PHE A 503 3.03 20.26 15.96
CA PHE A 503 2.11 20.28 17.09
C PHE A 503 2.69 21.09 18.25
N ILE A 504 1.80 21.58 19.13
CA ILE A 504 2.19 22.30 20.36
C ILE A 504 2.25 21.31 21.52
N ILE A 505 3.32 21.37 22.31
CA ILE A 505 3.48 20.50 23.48
C ILE A 505 2.41 20.85 24.53
N PRO A 506 1.52 19.92 24.91
CA PRO A 506 0.38 20.23 25.76
C PRO A 506 0.81 20.50 27.20
N LYS A 507 -0.02 21.26 27.92
CA LYS A 507 0.19 21.47 29.37
C LYS A 507 0.16 20.12 30.10
N ARG A 508 1.13 19.90 30.99
CA ARG A 508 1.35 18.66 31.75
C ARG A 508 1.84 17.46 30.91
N ALA A 509 2.29 17.69 29.67
CA ALA A 509 3.05 16.69 28.93
C ALA A 509 4.26 16.22 29.77
N ARG A 510 4.64 14.97 29.57
CA ARG A 510 5.83 14.37 30.20
C ARG A 510 6.64 13.69 29.09
N SER A 511 7.94 13.55 29.32
CA SER A 511 8.80 12.74 28.47
C SER A 511 8.26 11.32 28.31
N GLY A 512 8.46 10.72 27.16
CA GLY A 512 8.02 9.36 26.87
C GLY A 512 8.04 9.05 25.38
N LEU A 513 7.41 7.93 25.04
CA LEU A 513 7.28 7.50 23.66
C LEU A 513 6.24 8.34 22.94
N LEU A 514 6.63 8.83 21.77
CA LEU A 514 5.78 9.55 20.84
C LEU A 514 5.47 8.63 19.64
N SER A 515 4.19 8.48 19.34
CA SER A 515 3.72 7.85 18.11
C SER A 515 2.67 8.71 17.44
N ILE A 516 2.36 8.40 16.19
CA ILE A 516 1.28 9.01 15.43
C ILE A 516 0.27 7.96 15.01
N SER A 517 -0.97 8.38 14.79
CA SER A 517 -2.03 7.50 14.33
C SER A 517 -2.94 8.20 13.34
N ASN A 518 -3.47 7.44 12.39
CA ASN A 518 -4.54 7.84 11.49
C ASN A 518 -5.60 6.72 11.44
N GLU A 519 -6.61 6.85 10.58
CA GLU A 519 -7.67 5.84 10.41
C GLU A 519 -7.16 4.43 10.02
N TYR A 520 -5.94 4.32 9.48
CA TYR A 520 -5.34 3.06 9.03
C TYR A 520 -4.39 2.43 10.06
N GLY A 521 -4.06 3.10 11.17
CA GLY A 521 -3.28 2.51 12.25
C GLY A 521 -2.37 3.47 13.01
N VAL A 522 -1.46 2.88 13.78
CA VAL A 522 -0.49 3.58 14.65
C VAL A 522 0.93 3.31 14.14
N SER A 523 1.80 4.31 14.21
CA SER A 523 3.19 4.23 13.80
C SER A 523 4.07 3.41 14.75
N ASN A 524 5.36 3.32 14.43
CA ASN A 524 6.40 3.10 15.41
C ASN A 524 6.48 4.25 16.43
N ASP A 525 7.16 3.98 17.54
CA ASP A 525 7.44 4.97 18.57
C ASP A 525 8.81 5.62 18.34
N VAL A 526 8.93 6.89 18.73
CA VAL A 526 10.18 7.64 18.82
C VAL A 526 10.26 8.26 20.22
N ASP A 527 11.44 8.27 20.83
CA ASP A 527 11.65 8.92 22.13
C ASP A 527 11.47 10.43 22.00
N PHE A 528 10.70 11.02 22.91
CA PHE A 528 10.49 12.46 22.98
C PHE A 528 10.59 12.97 24.41
N THR A 529 11.40 14.01 24.60
CA THR A 529 11.68 14.54 25.93
C THR A 529 10.99 15.89 26.15
N VAL A 530 10.23 15.98 27.24
CA VAL A 530 9.60 17.23 27.66
C VAL A 530 10.43 17.85 28.78
N GLY A 531 11.04 18.99 28.50
CA GLY A 531 11.79 19.81 29.46
C GLY A 531 10.95 20.91 30.10
N ASP A 532 11.59 21.65 31.00
CA ASP A 532 11.11 22.89 31.60
C ASP A 532 11.81 24.12 31.00
N GLU A 533 11.10 25.24 30.98
CA GLU A 533 11.70 26.55 30.72
C GLU A 533 12.29 27.08 32.03
N ILE A 534 13.62 27.10 32.14
CA ILE A 534 14.30 27.54 33.36
C ILE A 534 14.94 28.90 33.13
N LYS A 535 14.60 29.85 34.00
CA LYS A 535 15.15 31.20 33.98
C LYS A 535 16.64 31.19 34.29
N ILE A 536 17.39 32.04 33.60
CA ILE A 536 18.77 32.33 33.91
C ILE A 536 18.82 33.59 34.79
N SER A 537 19.41 33.44 35.97
CA SER A 537 19.71 34.54 36.90
C SER A 537 21.20 34.78 36.89
N THR A 538 21.63 35.92 36.38
CA THR A 538 23.07 36.23 36.22
C THR A 538 23.53 37.38 37.10
N SER A 539 24.73 37.27 37.67
CA SER A 539 25.49 38.41 38.21
C SER A 539 26.84 38.51 37.49
N ILE A 540 26.87 39.31 36.42
CA ILE A 540 28.01 39.39 35.49
C ILE A 540 29.13 40.27 36.06
N PRO A 541 30.36 39.75 36.27
CA PRO A 541 31.50 40.56 36.70
C PRO A 541 31.99 41.48 35.56
N PRO A 542 32.60 42.64 35.88
CA PRO A 542 33.07 43.58 34.86
C PRO A 542 34.04 42.99 33.84
N SER A 543 34.86 42.02 34.25
CA SER A 543 35.82 41.30 33.38
C SER A 543 35.17 40.52 32.24
N PHE A 544 33.90 40.10 32.39
CA PHE A 544 33.16 39.33 31.38
C PHE A 544 32.34 40.19 30.43
N LEU A 545 32.20 41.49 30.71
CA LEU A 545 31.39 42.41 29.88
C LEU A 545 31.99 42.68 28.49
N SER A 546 33.27 42.40 28.30
CA SER A 546 33.95 42.54 27.00
C SER A 546 33.84 41.29 26.12
N ILE A 547 33.13 40.25 26.56
CA ILE A 547 32.91 39.03 25.78
C ILE A 547 31.71 39.27 24.86
N ASP A 548 32.05 39.61 23.62
CA ASP A 548 31.13 39.78 22.49
C ASP A 548 31.33 38.63 21.49
N GLY A 549 30.23 38.06 20.97
CA GLY A 549 30.24 36.88 20.10
C GLY A 549 29.66 35.63 20.78
N GLY A 550 29.34 34.61 19.97
CA GLY A 550 28.58 33.41 20.35
C GLY A 550 28.92 32.86 21.75
N VAL A 551 28.03 33.14 22.71
CA VAL A 551 27.97 32.51 24.03
C VAL A 551 26.99 31.36 23.93
N PHE A 552 27.41 30.18 24.36
CA PHE A 552 26.64 28.96 24.20
C PHE A 552 26.26 28.37 25.55
N ILE A 553 25.01 27.96 25.66
CA ILE A 553 24.52 27.11 26.75
C ILE A 553 23.80 25.93 26.12
N ARG A 554 24.44 24.76 26.17
CA ARG A 554 24.02 23.58 25.38
C ARG A 554 23.94 23.99 23.90
N ASP A 555 22.78 23.81 23.27
CA ASP A 555 22.52 24.15 21.86
C ASP A 555 21.97 25.57 21.67
N ASN A 556 21.86 26.38 22.74
CA ASN A 556 21.37 27.75 22.67
C ASN A 556 22.52 28.74 22.48
N GLU A 557 22.45 29.57 21.44
CA GLU A 557 23.44 30.61 21.12
C GLU A 557 22.93 32.00 21.51
N PHE A 558 23.80 32.80 22.12
CA PHE A 558 23.58 34.18 22.53
C PHE A 558 24.66 35.07 21.92
N SER A 559 24.33 36.33 21.60
CA SER A 559 25.28 37.23 20.93
C SER A 559 26.34 37.80 21.89
N SER A 560 26.05 37.85 23.18
CA SER A 560 26.95 38.34 24.23
C SER A 560 26.60 37.75 25.59
N VAL A 561 27.50 37.90 26.57
CA VAL A 561 27.25 37.50 27.97
C VAL A 561 26.10 38.32 28.58
N SER A 562 25.90 39.55 28.12
CA SER A 562 24.81 40.42 28.61
C SER A 562 23.42 39.88 28.25
N ASP A 563 23.30 39.13 27.16
CA ASP A 563 22.04 38.52 26.71
C ASP A 563 21.60 37.35 27.60
N LEU A 564 22.46 36.85 28.49
CA LEU A 564 22.08 35.83 29.47
C LEU A 564 21.15 36.37 30.56
N LYS A 565 21.05 37.70 30.71
CA LYS A 565 20.23 38.32 31.74
C LYS A 565 18.75 38.26 31.34
N GLU A 566 17.91 37.75 32.24
CA GLU A 566 16.45 37.64 32.06
C GLU A 566 16.00 36.71 30.91
N THR A 567 16.89 35.85 30.42
CA THR A 567 16.55 34.80 29.46
C THR A 567 16.12 33.51 30.15
N SER A 568 15.53 32.60 29.38
CA SER A 568 15.18 31.26 29.83
C SER A 568 15.58 30.27 28.76
N ILE A 569 15.99 29.06 29.16
CA ILE A 569 16.38 28.00 28.24
C ILE A 569 15.64 26.69 28.56
N PRO A 570 15.38 25.84 27.55
CA PRO A 570 14.81 24.53 27.78
C PRO A 570 15.83 23.62 28.47
N ILE A 571 15.43 22.98 29.58
CA ILE A 571 16.23 21.98 30.29
C ILE A 571 15.37 20.78 30.66
N VAL A 572 15.91 19.60 30.39
CA VAL A 572 15.38 18.35 30.95
C VAL A 572 15.79 18.28 32.41
N ARG A 573 14.84 18.35 33.34
CA ARG A 573 15.15 18.20 34.76
C ARG A 573 15.64 16.79 35.04
N GLU A 574 16.90 16.69 35.40
CA GLU A 574 17.48 15.48 35.95
C GLU A 574 17.62 15.63 37.46
N ARG A 575 18.08 14.57 38.14
CA ARG A 575 18.45 14.65 39.56
C ARG A 575 19.43 15.81 39.78
N TYR A 576 20.33 15.99 38.82
CA TYR A 576 21.23 17.13 38.75
C TYR A 576 21.46 17.51 37.29
N ASN A 577 21.51 18.80 37.00
CA ASN A 577 21.98 19.29 35.71
C ASN A 577 23.22 20.14 35.94
N PHE A 578 24.36 19.70 35.41
CA PHE A 578 25.52 20.56 35.25
C PHE A 578 25.30 21.44 34.02
N VAL A 579 25.33 22.76 34.21
CA VAL A 579 25.10 23.72 33.13
C VAL A 579 26.28 24.67 33.08
N SER A 580 26.93 24.71 31.92
CA SER A 580 28.02 25.64 31.63
C SER A 580 27.61 26.63 30.55
N ALA A 581 27.98 27.89 30.72
CA ALA A 581 28.00 28.89 29.68
C ALA A 581 29.45 29.06 29.21
N TYR A 582 29.72 28.94 27.91
CA TYR A 582 31.05 29.14 27.34
C TYR A 582 31.01 30.12 26.17
N SER A 583 32.10 30.85 25.95
CA SER A 583 32.30 31.70 24.78
C SER A 583 33.22 31.00 23.78
N ASN A 584 32.98 31.20 22.49
CA ASN A 584 33.90 30.80 21.42
C ASN A 584 34.90 31.91 21.03
N SER A 585 34.74 33.13 21.54
CA SER A 585 35.65 34.25 21.26
C SER A 585 35.71 35.23 22.44
N PRO A 586 36.74 35.19 23.29
CA PRO A 586 37.76 34.14 23.38
C PRO A 586 37.17 32.80 23.84
N LEU A 587 37.82 31.69 23.52
CA LEU A 587 37.40 30.36 23.98
C LEU A 587 37.59 30.25 25.50
N ALA A 588 36.51 30.44 26.25
CA ALA A 588 36.54 30.45 27.70
C ALA A 588 35.23 29.94 28.30
N GLU A 589 35.31 29.18 29.39
CA GLU A 589 34.15 28.82 30.18
C GLU A 589 33.82 29.96 31.15
N ILE A 590 32.62 30.53 31.00
CA ILE A 590 32.22 31.81 31.60
C ILE A 590 31.59 31.58 32.96
N PHE A 591 30.55 30.74 33.00
CA PHE A 591 29.83 30.41 34.21
C PHE A 591 29.52 28.93 34.25
N GLN A 592 29.49 28.38 35.47
CA GLN A 592 29.03 27.03 35.72
C GLN A 592 27.98 27.04 36.84
N SER A 593 27.04 26.11 36.77
CA SER A 593 26.00 25.94 37.79
C SER A 593 25.61 24.47 37.90
N ILE A 594 25.26 24.06 39.12
CA ILE A 594 24.64 22.75 39.38
C ILE A 594 23.20 23.02 39.79
N LEU A 595 22.28 22.68 38.90
CA LEU A 595 20.86 22.69 39.15
C LEU A 595 20.43 21.36 39.78
N THR A 596 19.59 21.41 40.81
CA THR A 596 18.90 20.25 41.37
C THR A 596 17.43 20.26 40.97
N GLU A 597 16.73 19.15 41.19
CA GLU A 597 15.29 19.05 40.92
C GLU A 597 14.44 20.13 41.65
N ASN A 598 14.95 20.74 42.72
CA ASN A 598 14.27 21.77 43.52
C ASN A 598 14.55 23.22 43.07
N ASP A 599 15.50 23.42 42.16
CA ASP A 599 15.92 24.77 41.77
C ASP A 599 15.01 25.34 40.67
N ASN A 600 14.65 26.62 40.78
CA ASN A 600 13.72 27.29 39.86
C ASN A 600 14.41 28.20 38.83
N ALA A 601 15.73 28.33 38.92
CA ALA A 601 16.54 29.14 38.03
C ALA A 601 17.97 28.58 37.95
N ILE A 602 18.61 28.75 36.80
CA ILE A 602 20.05 28.58 36.65
C ILE A 602 20.70 29.84 37.18
N VAL A 603 21.49 29.71 38.24
CA VAL A 603 22.22 30.85 38.80
C VAL A 603 23.60 30.86 38.17
N PHE A 604 23.92 31.93 37.45
CA PHE A 604 25.24 32.16 36.88
C PHE A 604 25.88 33.37 37.55
N ASP A 605 26.67 33.08 38.57
CA ASP A 605 27.51 34.04 39.25
C ASP A 605 28.83 33.39 39.67
N MET A 606 29.69 34.16 40.36
CA MET A 606 30.99 33.67 40.79
C MET A 606 30.88 32.60 41.90
N ASP A 607 29.79 32.60 42.67
CA ASP A 607 29.56 31.63 43.75
C ASP A 607 29.09 30.28 43.19
N SER A 608 28.11 30.30 42.27
CA SER A 608 27.63 29.11 41.56
C SER A 608 28.77 28.44 40.78
N THR A 609 29.62 29.25 40.16
CA THR A 609 30.75 28.79 39.37
C THR A 609 31.83 28.16 40.25
N ALA A 610 32.19 28.80 41.37
CA ALA A 610 33.12 28.21 42.33
C ALA A 610 32.60 26.89 42.92
N GLU A 611 31.31 26.81 43.23
CA GLU A 611 30.69 25.57 43.68
C GLU A 611 30.75 24.47 42.60
N ALA A 612 30.36 24.79 41.37
CA ALA A 612 30.32 23.83 40.26
C ALA A 612 31.71 23.27 39.94
N VAL A 613 32.73 24.12 39.88
CA VAL A 613 34.13 23.72 39.66
C VAL A 613 34.60 22.77 40.77
N LEU A 614 34.30 23.07 42.03
CA LEU A 614 34.65 22.21 43.15
C LEU A 614 33.91 20.87 43.13
N MET A 615 32.62 20.91 42.81
CA MET A 615 31.71 19.78 42.90
C MET A 615 31.75 18.87 41.68
N ASN A 616 32.47 19.26 40.63
CA ASN A 616 32.70 18.45 39.45
C ASN A 616 33.24 17.04 39.84
N GLY A 617 32.55 15.98 39.41
CA GLY A 617 32.84 14.59 39.76
C GLY A 617 32.18 14.03 41.05
N PHE A 618 31.52 14.86 41.86
CA PHE A 618 30.72 14.40 43.01
C PHE A 618 29.24 14.28 42.70
N VAL A 619 28.72 15.15 41.83
CA VAL A 619 27.28 15.33 41.56
C VAL A 619 26.63 14.03 41.07
N GLU A 620 27.21 13.34 40.10
CA GLU A 620 26.65 12.09 39.56
C GLU A 620 26.83 10.87 40.48
N ARG A 621 27.75 10.96 41.44
CA ARG A 621 28.20 9.81 42.24
C ARG A 621 27.35 9.56 43.49
N TYR A 622 26.61 10.56 43.96
CA TYR A 622 25.91 10.52 45.24
C TYR A 622 24.41 10.91 45.14
N PRO A 623 23.53 10.39 46.03
CA PRO A 623 22.12 10.78 46.09
C PRO A 623 21.93 12.26 46.45
N LEU A 624 20.77 12.83 46.08
CA LEU A 624 20.44 14.26 46.28
C LEU A 624 20.60 14.72 47.74
N GLU A 625 20.20 13.87 48.68
CA GLU A 625 20.34 14.16 50.11
C GLU A 625 21.81 14.32 50.53
N THR A 626 22.69 13.48 50.01
CA THR A 626 24.14 13.58 50.27
C THR A 626 24.71 14.86 49.66
N PHE A 627 24.27 15.24 48.46
CA PHE A 627 24.68 16.51 47.85
C PHE A 627 24.24 17.72 48.69
N ILE A 628 23.01 17.72 49.21
CA ILE A 628 22.51 18.75 50.14
C ILE A 628 23.37 18.78 51.42
N ASN A 629 23.78 17.63 51.94
CA ASN A 629 24.64 17.56 53.12
C ASN A 629 26.07 18.07 52.82
N ILE A 630 26.62 17.81 51.64
CA ILE A 630 27.89 18.40 51.20
C ILE A 630 27.79 19.93 51.16
N ARG A 631 26.71 20.50 50.58
CA ARG A 631 26.48 21.95 50.59
C ARG A 631 26.44 22.52 52.00
N LYS A 632 25.76 21.86 52.95
CA LYS A 632 25.72 22.28 54.36
C LYS A 632 27.10 22.25 55.02
N PHE A 633 27.89 21.20 54.77
CA PHE A 633 29.26 21.10 55.26
C PHE A 633 30.13 22.24 54.72
N LEU A 634 30.11 22.44 53.40
CA LEU A 634 30.87 23.48 52.73
C LEU A 634 30.52 24.88 53.25
N ALA A 635 29.24 25.16 53.51
CA ALA A 635 28.80 26.44 54.07
C ALA A 635 29.45 26.81 55.42
N THR A 636 29.96 25.83 56.16
CA THR A 636 30.64 26.02 57.45
C THR A 636 32.15 25.75 57.40
N ASN A 637 32.70 25.40 56.23
CA ASN A 637 34.09 25.02 56.07
C ASN A 637 34.95 26.26 55.73
N ASP A 638 35.90 26.59 56.60
CA ASP A 638 36.76 27.77 56.44
C ASP A 638 37.59 27.70 55.15
N ASP A 639 38.12 26.53 54.77
CA ASP A 639 38.92 26.37 53.54
C ASP A 639 38.07 26.62 52.29
N TYR A 640 36.81 26.18 52.29
CA TYR A 640 35.87 26.48 51.22
C TYR A 640 35.51 27.97 51.14
N ILE A 641 35.34 28.65 52.28
CA ILE A 641 35.09 30.10 52.30
C ILE A 641 36.27 30.86 51.70
N HIS A 642 37.51 30.49 52.06
CA HIS A 642 38.71 31.08 51.47
C HIS A 642 38.86 30.75 49.98
N TYR A 643 38.53 29.51 49.58
CA TYR A 643 38.51 29.10 48.18
C TYR A 643 37.50 29.89 47.34
N LYS A 644 36.26 30.05 47.83
CA LYS A 644 35.23 30.86 47.14
C LYS A 644 35.73 32.28 46.91
N LYS A 645 36.34 32.90 47.93
CA LYS A 645 36.93 34.24 47.80
C LYS A 645 38.06 34.26 46.77
N TYR A 646 38.95 33.27 46.80
CA TYR A 646 40.04 33.14 45.82
C TYR A 646 39.53 33.02 44.37
N VAL A 647 38.48 32.22 44.14
CA VAL A 647 37.86 32.08 42.82
C VAL A 647 37.23 33.39 42.38
N LYS A 648 36.48 34.05 43.27
CA LYS A 648 35.83 35.34 42.99
C LYS A 648 36.85 36.42 42.62
N ASP A 649 37.87 36.62 43.45
CA ASP A 649 38.91 37.62 43.23
C ASP A 649 39.66 37.36 41.90
N GLY A 650 39.87 36.07 41.57
CA GLY A 650 40.48 35.65 40.30
C GLY A 650 39.61 35.98 39.08
N LEU A 651 38.33 35.60 39.11
CA LEU A 651 37.38 35.83 38.01
C LEU A 651 37.04 37.32 37.82
N GLU A 652 37.11 38.14 38.86
CA GLU A 652 36.95 39.60 38.75
C GLU A 652 37.99 40.26 37.84
N HIS A 653 39.16 39.64 37.65
CA HIS A 653 40.29 40.23 36.95
C HIS A 653 40.78 39.43 35.73
N ASN A 654 40.41 38.15 35.62
CA ASN A 654 40.88 37.26 34.57
C ASN A 654 39.80 36.25 34.13
N ILE A 655 39.35 36.35 32.89
CA ILE A 655 38.35 35.45 32.28
C ILE A 655 38.87 34.01 32.09
N ASP A 656 40.19 33.84 31.94
CA ASP A 656 40.82 32.52 31.77
C ASP A 656 41.16 31.86 33.12
N PHE A 657 40.69 32.41 34.24
CA PHE A 657 41.06 31.93 35.56
C PHE A 657 40.65 30.47 35.81
N LEU A 658 39.57 29.99 35.18
CA LEU A 658 39.12 28.59 35.27
C LEU A 658 39.89 27.64 34.35
N SER A 659 40.83 28.14 33.55
CA SER A 659 41.62 27.31 32.64
C SER A 659 42.34 26.19 33.38
N VAL A 660 42.43 25.02 32.75
CA VAL A 660 43.21 23.86 33.21
C VAL A 660 44.68 24.21 33.51
N ALA A 661 45.19 25.33 32.98
CA ALA A 661 46.52 25.83 33.27
C ALA A 661 46.69 26.46 34.67
N ASN A 662 45.60 26.71 35.41
CA ASN A 662 45.64 27.30 36.75
C ASN A 662 45.91 26.23 37.84
N ASP A 663 47.16 25.76 37.92
CA ASP A 663 47.59 24.73 38.88
C ASP A 663 47.21 25.03 40.34
N GLU A 664 47.21 26.31 40.73
CA GLU A 664 46.91 26.72 42.10
C GLU A 664 45.42 26.59 42.43
N LEU A 665 44.54 26.90 41.48
CA LEU A 665 43.11 26.64 41.60
C LEU A 665 42.85 25.15 41.82
N TYR A 666 43.40 24.28 40.98
CA TYR A 666 43.15 22.84 41.08
C TYR A 666 43.75 22.22 42.34
N LYS A 667 44.89 22.71 42.84
CA LYS A 667 45.42 22.30 44.15
C LYS A 667 44.43 22.57 45.28
N LYS A 668 43.79 23.75 45.30
CA LYS A 668 42.76 24.12 46.29
C LYS A 668 41.50 23.26 46.15
N VAL A 669 41.05 23.03 44.91
CA VAL A 669 39.91 22.14 44.61
C VAL A 669 40.17 20.74 45.16
N VAL A 670 41.28 20.11 44.79
CA VAL A 670 41.63 18.75 45.23
C VAL A 670 41.74 18.66 46.75
N PHE A 671 42.31 19.70 47.39
CA PHE A 671 42.41 19.77 48.84
C PHE A 671 41.02 19.73 49.51
N ILE A 672 40.08 20.59 49.10
CA ILE A 672 38.73 20.61 49.66
C ILE A 672 37.96 19.32 49.31
N GLN A 673 38.08 18.82 48.08
CA GLN A 673 37.50 17.53 47.68
C GLN A 673 38.03 16.36 48.51
N SER A 674 39.25 16.43 49.05
CA SER A 674 39.78 15.42 49.97
C SER A 674 39.07 15.47 51.33
N GLN A 675 38.74 16.66 51.82
CA GLN A 675 37.97 16.85 53.06
C GLN A 675 36.54 16.32 52.90
N ILE A 676 35.88 16.62 51.78
CA ILE A 676 34.55 16.08 51.45
C ILE A 676 34.59 14.55 51.45
N ARG A 677 35.59 13.94 50.79
CA ARG A 677 35.76 12.47 50.77
C ARG A 677 35.96 11.88 52.17
N ASN A 678 36.72 12.55 53.03
CA ASN A 678 36.90 12.09 54.41
C ASN A 678 35.59 12.11 55.21
N GLU A 679 34.80 13.18 55.08
CA GLU A 679 33.50 13.30 55.74
C GLU A 679 32.48 12.27 55.20
N LEU A 680 32.48 12.01 53.88
CA LEU A 680 31.68 10.95 53.27
C LEU A 680 32.08 9.55 53.76
N ASN A 681 33.39 9.25 53.81
CA ASN A 681 33.92 7.97 54.29
C ASN A 681 33.58 7.72 55.77
N SER A 682 33.52 8.78 56.58
CA SER A 682 33.10 8.72 57.98
C SER A 682 31.58 8.57 58.17
N ARG A 683 30.80 8.52 57.07
CA ARG A 683 29.32 8.51 57.02
C ARG A 683 28.63 9.72 57.68
N ARG A 684 29.35 10.80 57.96
CA ARG A 684 28.77 12.03 58.54
C ARG A 684 27.87 12.80 57.57
N LEU A 685 28.13 12.67 56.27
CA LEU A 685 27.35 13.31 55.20
C LEU A 685 26.29 12.39 54.56
N VAL A 686 26.28 11.11 54.95
CA VAL A 686 25.37 10.07 54.44
C VAL A 686 24.22 9.78 55.43
N ARG A 687 24.31 10.31 56.64
CA ARG A 687 23.32 10.12 57.72
C ARG A 687 22.38 11.30 57.86
#